data_AF-H6LBT1-F1
#
_entry.id   AF-H6LBT1-F1
#
_cell.length_a   1.000
_cell.length_b   1.000
_cell.length_c   1.000
_cell.angle_alpha   90.00
_cell.angle_beta   90.00
_cell.angle_gamma   90.00
#
_symmetry.space_group_name_H-M   'P 1'
#
loop_
_entity.id
_entity.type
_entity.pdbx_description
1 polymer ?
#
loop_
_entity_poly.entity_id
_entity_poly.type
_entity_poly.pdbx_seq_one_letter_code
_entity_poly.pdbx_strand_id
1 'polypeptide(L)'
;MEKKIVIIKCDNSIEESIKILTRAQESYDKKLHRFYNTNTDDKAKIQIVYNAQLIIVFVSYSKDAANMCEDIEKLYLAEGRTNGEKSTEKDCYNLRFKTKKITTSKLVINNFVSNTELDLERDFDKSAYMSISHSKNLIKQLEFIMKESCSSIENKEKNDYVDKYSSYNLDSLAQHNSDCIRLYGKLYDSDGRSEFQHDRERIVNSKSFRRLVDKAQIFTSSKGDHYRTRITHTLEVSQISKAIAIKLNLNVDLTEAIALAHDLGHTPFGHQGERTLDRILKNKIKIINIPTDMKFHNEFGGFKHNFQGIRVLTCFEEKYAEYFGLDVSLQVLDGVLKHTKVNIKNCKSCDEQNKMQCEQNCYELSEFYPKDLNTHFNKDIFKSKIPFTLEGQVVKLADEIAQRGHDIDDTFTSGLIGIDEFSDYMNISFMKELKKIIDLSNEQIDQTNRFIIDENDLRCKRIISDIVGFFINDVVDTSLANMKEYKNGLCENKSKMKKFLVTFSDNGERANEYLEKIISRKGINSLEVSKFDYNAEKVIIALFKAYYENPKLLHKSTLKRIYYDIKCHSNIFVSDNIIDFINGDHLLVKTELDAIAHKEIESNELNVTNTEAYAYWEKRKILVRNITDYISSMTDSYALNEYNSIKA
;
A
#
# COMPACT_ATOMS: atom_id res chain seq x y z
N MET A 1 26.65 -23.66 1.64
CA MET A 1 27.80 -23.48 2.55
C MET A 1 27.27 -22.94 3.87
N GLU A 2 27.70 -23.50 4.99
CA GLU A 2 27.32 -23.02 6.31
C GLU A 2 27.97 -21.64 6.57
N LYS A 3 27.17 -20.65 6.97
CA LYS A 3 27.67 -19.32 7.35
C LYS A 3 28.14 -19.35 8.80
N LYS A 4 29.26 -18.70 9.10
CA LYS A 4 29.80 -18.56 10.46
C LYS A 4 30.02 -17.08 10.80
N ILE A 5 29.96 -16.73 12.08
CA ILE A 5 30.22 -15.38 12.55
C ILE A 5 31.64 -15.32 13.10
N VAL A 6 32.38 -14.30 12.68
CA VAL A 6 33.69 -13.96 13.23
C VAL A 6 33.58 -12.59 13.90
N ILE A 7 33.81 -12.52 15.20
CA ILE A 7 33.78 -11.27 15.96
C ILE A 7 35.23 -10.84 16.19
N ILE A 8 35.57 -9.62 15.75
CA ILE A 8 36.89 -9.02 15.90
C ILE A 8 36.74 -7.82 16.83
N LYS A 9 37.18 -7.93 18.07
CA LYS A 9 37.10 -6.87 19.06
C LYS A 9 38.32 -5.96 18.94
N CYS A 10 38.13 -4.64 18.93
CA CYS A 10 39.19 -3.66 18.68
C CYS A 10 39.13 -2.53 19.71
N ASP A 11 40.20 -2.39 20.49
CA ASP A 11 40.36 -1.31 21.46
C ASP A 11 40.72 -0.01 20.75
N ASN A 12 39.86 1.01 20.82
CA ASN A 12 40.04 2.27 20.10
C ASN A 12 41.18 3.14 20.66
N SER A 13 41.82 2.72 21.76
CA SER A 13 43.03 3.36 22.30
C SER A 13 44.35 2.78 21.76
N ILE A 14 44.30 1.63 21.07
CA ILE A 14 45.48 0.90 20.61
C ILE A 14 45.73 1.16 19.12
N GLU A 15 46.95 1.60 18.76
CA GLU A 15 47.30 1.96 17.38
C GLU A 15 47.07 0.82 16.36
N GLU A 16 47.32 -0.42 16.74
CA GLU A 16 47.11 -1.60 15.89
C GLU A 16 45.61 -1.86 15.62
N SER A 17 44.76 -1.75 16.65
CA SER A 17 43.31 -1.81 16.53
C SER A 17 42.77 -0.69 15.63
N ILE A 18 43.29 0.54 15.77
CA ILE A 18 42.90 1.68 14.93
C ILE A 18 43.20 1.40 13.45
N LYS A 19 44.33 0.75 13.13
CA LYS A 19 44.65 0.34 11.74
C LYS A 19 43.64 -0.67 11.19
N ILE A 20 43.19 -1.61 12.02
CA ILE A 20 42.14 -2.59 11.63
C ILE A 20 40.82 -1.87 11.34
N LEU A 21 40.37 -1.03 12.26
CA LEU A 21 39.13 -0.26 12.12
C LEU A 21 39.17 0.70 10.92
N THR A 22 40.34 1.30 10.65
CA THR A 22 40.54 2.16 9.47
C THR A 22 40.36 1.36 8.17
N ARG A 23 40.88 0.13 8.09
CA ARG A 23 40.63 -0.74 6.93
C ARG A 23 39.15 -1.12 6.80
N ALA A 24 38.47 -1.36 7.91
CA ALA A 24 37.04 -1.64 7.91
C ALA A 24 36.22 -0.43 7.41
N GLN A 25 36.60 0.78 7.82
CA GLN A 25 36.02 2.04 7.36
C GLN A 25 36.29 2.26 5.86
N GLU A 26 37.54 2.13 5.41
CA GLU A 26 37.89 2.28 4.00
C GLU A 26 37.15 1.29 3.09
N SER A 27 36.95 0.05 3.56
CA SER A 27 36.18 -0.96 2.82
C SER A 27 34.74 -0.53 2.58
N TYR A 28 34.13 0.12 3.57
CA TYR A 28 32.78 0.68 3.47
C TYR A 28 32.76 1.88 2.53
N ASP A 29 33.60 2.89 2.78
CA ASP A 29 33.60 4.16 2.04
C ASP A 29 33.92 3.96 0.55
N LYS A 30 34.90 3.10 0.24
CA LYS A 30 35.34 2.84 -1.13
C LYS A 30 34.62 1.66 -1.79
N LYS A 31 33.74 0.95 -1.08
CA LYS A 31 33.07 -0.29 -1.52
C LYS A 31 34.05 -1.39 -2.01
N LEU A 32 35.29 -1.40 -1.52
CA LEU A 32 36.34 -2.33 -1.92
C LEU A 32 36.53 -3.47 -0.92
N HIS A 33 37.09 -4.57 -1.40
CA HIS A 33 37.55 -5.63 -0.51
C HIS A 33 38.82 -5.21 0.23
N ARG A 34 38.88 -5.55 1.53
CA ARG A 34 40.06 -5.40 2.38
C ARG A 34 40.42 -6.74 3.01
N PHE A 35 41.60 -6.79 3.62
CA PHE A 35 42.13 -7.97 4.26
C PHE A 35 42.39 -7.69 5.74
N TYR A 36 42.01 -8.66 6.57
CA TYR A 36 42.42 -8.73 7.97
C TYR A 36 43.52 -9.79 8.08
N ASN A 37 44.70 -9.36 8.51
CA ASN A 37 45.87 -10.21 8.71
C ASN A 37 45.91 -10.61 10.18
N THR A 38 45.97 -11.90 10.45
CA THR A 38 45.83 -12.41 11.81
C THR A 38 47.17 -12.54 12.50
N ASN A 39 47.19 -12.30 13.80
CA ASN A 39 48.34 -12.58 14.67
C ASN A 39 48.50 -14.09 14.91
N THR A 40 49.58 -14.52 15.57
CA THR A 40 49.89 -15.95 15.81
C THR A 40 48.81 -16.68 16.61
N ASP A 41 48.15 -15.99 17.54
CA ASP A 41 47.13 -16.56 18.44
C ASP A 41 45.80 -16.81 17.70
N ASP A 42 45.46 -15.99 16.71
CA ASP A 42 44.23 -16.13 15.92
C ASP A 42 44.33 -17.18 14.80
N LYS A 43 45.53 -17.69 14.48
CA LYS A 43 45.76 -18.67 13.39
C LYS A 43 44.94 -19.95 13.54
N ALA A 44 44.90 -20.52 14.75
CA ALA A 44 44.19 -21.77 15.01
C ALA A 44 42.67 -21.63 14.79
N LYS A 45 42.12 -20.45 15.13
CA LYS A 45 40.69 -20.15 14.97
C LYS A 45 40.29 -20.00 13.50
N ILE A 46 41.15 -19.45 12.64
CA ILE A 46 40.84 -19.29 11.20
C ILE A 46 40.69 -20.63 10.50
N GLN A 47 41.43 -21.66 10.94
CA GLN A 47 41.33 -22.99 10.36
C GLN A 47 39.93 -23.60 10.55
N ILE A 48 39.20 -23.22 11.61
CA ILE A 48 37.81 -23.63 11.89
C ILE A 48 36.83 -23.05 10.86
N VAL A 49 37.14 -21.88 10.30
CA VAL A 49 36.28 -21.14 9.35
C VAL A 49 36.76 -21.25 7.90
N TYR A 50 37.73 -22.12 7.62
CA TYR A 50 38.26 -22.35 6.29
C TYR A 50 37.16 -22.83 5.33
N ASN A 51 37.09 -22.24 4.13
CA ASN A 51 36.06 -22.49 3.11
C ASN A 51 34.61 -22.17 3.52
N ALA A 52 34.39 -21.47 4.64
CA ALA A 52 33.06 -20.99 5.03
C ALA A 52 32.77 -19.57 4.48
N GLN A 53 31.48 -19.27 4.30
CA GLN A 53 31.04 -17.89 4.15
C GLN A 53 30.97 -17.23 5.53
N LEU A 54 31.49 -16.03 5.67
CA LEU A 54 31.65 -15.38 6.97
C LEU A 54 30.83 -14.09 7.06
N ILE A 55 30.24 -13.87 8.22
CA ILE A 55 29.82 -12.56 8.69
C ILE A 55 30.87 -12.11 9.69
N ILE A 56 31.57 -11.03 9.39
CA ILE A 56 32.62 -10.48 10.24
C ILE A 56 32.07 -9.24 10.92
N VAL A 57 32.14 -9.21 12.25
CA VAL A 57 31.70 -8.08 13.08
C VAL A 57 32.92 -7.49 13.76
N PHE A 58 33.35 -6.30 13.33
CA PHE A 58 34.37 -5.56 14.07
C PHE A 58 33.68 -4.73 15.17
N VAL A 59 34.05 -4.99 16.42
CA VAL A 59 33.51 -4.32 17.61
C VAL A 59 34.54 -3.30 18.09
N SER A 60 34.25 -2.02 17.88
CA SER A 60 35.07 -0.93 18.42
C SER A 60 34.61 -0.59 19.83
N TYR A 61 35.52 -0.58 20.80
CA TYR A 61 35.22 -0.22 22.18
C TYR A 61 36.30 0.67 22.79
N SER A 62 35.93 1.41 23.84
CA SER A 62 36.86 2.13 24.71
C SER A 62 36.71 1.64 26.16
N LYS A 63 37.80 1.74 26.93
CA LYS A 63 37.80 1.40 28.36
C LYS A 63 37.52 2.66 29.15
N ASP A 64 36.44 2.66 29.91
CA ASP A 64 36.19 3.71 30.88
C ASP A 64 37.11 3.52 32.09
N ALA A 65 38.05 4.45 32.29
CA ALA A 65 39.04 4.39 33.37
C ALA A 65 38.41 4.47 34.78
N ALA A 66 37.16 4.94 34.89
CA ALA A 66 36.47 5.09 36.17
C ALA A 66 35.68 3.85 36.62
N ASN A 67 35.12 3.07 35.68
CA ASN A 67 34.16 1.99 35.99
C ASN A 67 34.62 0.58 35.60
N MET A 68 35.81 0.43 34.99
CA MET A 68 36.33 -0.85 34.45
C MET A 68 35.35 -1.59 33.51
N CYS A 69 34.45 -0.85 32.87
CA CYS A 69 33.46 -1.37 31.92
C CYS A 69 33.88 -0.99 30.50
N GLU A 70 33.67 -1.89 29.55
CA GLU A 70 33.95 -1.63 28.14
C GLU A 70 32.73 -0.99 27.46
N ASP A 71 32.86 0.24 26.97
CA ASP A 71 31.80 0.86 26.17
C ASP A 71 31.99 0.55 24.69
N ILE A 72 31.04 -0.19 24.11
CA ILE A 72 31.05 -0.46 22.67
C ILE A 72 30.53 0.78 21.93
N GLU A 73 31.40 1.37 21.14
CA GLU A 73 31.16 2.64 20.46
C GLU A 73 30.56 2.43 19.06
N LYS A 74 31.03 1.40 18.35
CA LYS A 74 30.71 1.23 16.93
C LYS A 74 30.84 -0.24 16.49
N LEU A 75 29.95 -0.66 15.60
CA LEU A 75 30.02 -1.95 14.91
C LEU A 75 30.27 -1.77 13.42
N TYR A 76 31.19 -2.57 12.87
CA TYR A 76 31.39 -2.71 11.43
C TYR A 76 30.98 -4.12 11.01
N LEU A 77 29.93 -4.22 10.20
CA LEU A 77 29.37 -5.47 9.74
C LEU A 77 29.84 -5.75 8.31
N ALA A 78 30.54 -6.85 8.11
CA ALA A 78 31.19 -7.19 6.86
C ALA A 78 30.85 -8.62 6.41
N GLU A 79 30.75 -8.83 5.09
CA GLU A 79 30.76 -10.17 4.51
C GLU A 79 32.20 -10.55 4.20
N GLY A 80 32.58 -11.80 4.50
CA GLY A 80 33.93 -12.27 4.28
C GLY A 80 34.05 -13.73 3.88
N ARG A 81 35.27 -14.10 3.53
CA ARG A 81 35.70 -15.48 3.25
C ARG A 81 37.18 -15.62 3.58
N THR A 82 37.62 -16.83 3.90
CA THR A 82 39.04 -17.15 4.01
C THR A 82 39.69 -17.09 2.62
N ASN A 83 40.84 -16.43 2.48
CA ASN A 83 41.61 -16.50 1.24
C ASN A 83 42.39 -17.83 1.21
N GLY A 84 42.26 -18.60 0.13
CA GLY A 84 42.83 -19.95 0.02
C GLY A 84 44.34 -20.03 -0.25
N GLU A 85 44.98 -18.89 -0.56
CA GLU A 85 46.41 -18.85 -0.90
C GLU A 85 47.26 -18.66 0.36
N LYS A 86 48.08 -19.67 0.68
CA LYS A 86 49.22 -19.51 1.59
C LYS A 86 50.14 -18.45 1.01
N SER A 87 50.27 -17.30 1.66
CA SER A 87 51.32 -16.35 1.28
C SER A 87 52.67 -17.01 1.54
N THR A 88 53.51 -17.10 0.52
CA THR A 88 54.78 -17.85 0.55
C THR A 88 55.87 -17.20 1.40
N GLU A 89 55.66 -15.99 1.93
CA GLU A 89 56.67 -15.27 2.70
C GLU A 89 56.31 -15.03 4.17
N LYS A 90 55.05 -15.24 4.60
CA LYS A 90 54.64 -15.27 6.01
C LYS A 90 53.44 -16.19 6.17
N ASP A 91 53.49 -17.12 7.13
CA ASP A 91 52.37 -18.00 7.53
C ASP A 91 51.19 -17.18 8.11
N CYS A 92 50.51 -16.37 7.31
CA CYS A 92 49.37 -15.55 7.73
C CYS A 92 48.17 -15.95 6.89
N TYR A 93 47.13 -16.50 7.52
CA TYR A 93 45.84 -16.66 6.87
C TYR A 93 45.16 -15.28 6.82
N ASN A 94 44.68 -14.89 5.65
CA ASN A 94 44.04 -13.58 5.47
C ASN A 94 42.53 -13.76 5.33
N LEU A 95 41.76 -13.04 6.14
CA LEU A 95 40.32 -12.91 5.93
C LEU A 95 40.09 -11.79 4.91
N ARG A 96 39.53 -12.14 3.75
CA ARG A 96 39.07 -11.15 2.78
C ARG A 96 37.66 -10.74 3.17
N PHE A 97 37.43 -9.46 3.37
CA PHE A 97 36.13 -8.94 3.78
C PHE A 97 35.71 -7.72 2.96
N LYS A 98 34.40 -7.45 2.96
CA LYS A 98 33.80 -6.22 2.46
C LYS A 98 32.80 -5.70 3.49
N THR A 99 33.09 -4.56 4.09
CA THR A 99 32.18 -3.91 5.04
C THR A 99 30.91 -3.49 4.31
N LYS A 100 29.77 -3.95 4.81
CA LYS A 100 28.44 -3.65 4.26
C LYS A 100 27.71 -2.56 5.03
N LYS A 101 27.93 -2.49 6.34
CA LYS A 101 27.24 -1.54 7.20
C LYS A 101 28.14 -1.14 8.36
N ILE A 102 28.04 0.13 8.75
CA ILE A 102 28.62 0.67 9.97
C ILE A 102 27.47 1.28 10.76
N THR A 103 27.41 1.03 12.06
CA THR A 103 26.40 1.61 12.95
C THR A 103 27.01 2.06 14.27
N THR A 104 26.50 3.17 14.77
CA THR A 104 26.76 3.70 16.11
C THR A 104 25.49 3.72 16.96
N SER A 105 24.39 3.12 16.47
CA SER A 105 23.15 3.05 17.22
C SER A 105 23.33 2.18 18.45
N LYS A 106 23.16 2.78 19.64
CA LYS A 106 23.19 2.03 20.90
C LYS A 106 22.10 0.96 20.96
N LEU A 107 20.95 1.17 20.33
CA LEU A 107 19.89 0.13 20.23
C LEU A 107 20.39 -1.11 19.47
N VAL A 108 21.03 -0.92 18.32
CA VAL A 108 21.56 -2.02 17.49
C VAL A 108 22.73 -2.70 18.20
N ILE A 109 23.61 -1.92 18.84
CA ILE A 109 24.74 -2.42 19.63
C ILE A 109 24.23 -3.28 20.79
N ASN A 110 23.30 -2.78 21.61
CA ASN A 110 22.74 -3.51 22.74
C ASN A 110 22.00 -4.77 22.28
N ASN A 111 21.31 -4.72 21.14
CA ASN A 111 20.70 -5.91 20.55
C ASN A 111 21.74 -6.93 20.09
N PHE A 112 22.85 -6.50 19.48
CA PHE A 112 23.94 -7.41 19.14
C PHE A 112 24.55 -8.06 20.40
N VAL A 113 24.84 -7.27 21.44
CA VAL A 113 25.43 -7.73 22.70
C VAL A 113 24.52 -8.73 23.43
N SER A 114 23.21 -8.47 23.47
CA SER A 114 22.26 -9.39 24.12
C SER A 114 22.04 -10.70 23.36
N ASN A 115 22.28 -10.72 22.05
CA ASN A 115 22.06 -11.90 21.21
C ASN A 115 23.35 -12.68 20.89
N THR A 116 24.53 -12.15 21.24
CA THR A 116 25.77 -12.92 21.15
C THR A 116 25.85 -13.92 22.30
N GLU A 117 26.27 -15.14 21.98
CA GLU A 117 26.56 -16.18 22.97
C GLU A 117 27.88 -15.94 23.71
N LEU A 118 28.70 -15.00 23.20
CA LEU A 118 30.01 -14.65 23.76
C LEU A 118 29.89 -13.54 24.79
N ASP A 119 30.58 -13.71 25.91
CA ASP A 119 30.92 -12.64 26.84
C ASP A 119 32.03 -11.79 26.22
N LEU A 120 31.66 -10.60 25.74
CA LEU A 120 32.60 -9.74 25.05
C LEU A 120 33.76 -9.27 25.93
N GLU A 121 33.62 -9.28 27.27
CA GLU A 121 34.69 -8.93 28.20
C GLU A 121 35.60 -10.12 28.52
N ARG A 122 35.02 -11.33 28.70
CA ARG A 122 35.76 -12.51 29.17
C ARG A 122 36.26 -13.45 28.08
N ASP A 123 35.55 -13.54 26.95
CA ASP A 123 35.85 -14.52 25.90
C ASP A 123 36.92 -14.04 24.89
N PHE A 124 37.46 -12.83 25.10
CA PHE A 124 38.56 -12.25 24.32
C PHE A 124 39.80 -12.13 25.21
N ASP A 125 40.79 -13.01 25.02
CA ASP A 125 42.08 -12.94 25.73
C ASP A 125 42.81 -11.61 25.43
N LYS A 126 43.67 -11.16 26.35
CA LYS A 126 44.43 -9.90 26.22
C LYS A 126 45.24 -9.76 24.92
N SER A 127 45.57 -10.86 24.25
CA SER A 127 46.32 -10.92 22.98
C SER A 127 45.49 -11.36 21.77
N ALA A 128 44.24 -11.79 21.95
CA ALA A 128 43.40 -12.32 20.88
C ALA A 128 42.25 -11.35 20.57
N TYR A 129 42.13 -10.96 19.30
CA TYR A 129 41.07 -10.06 18.87
C TYR A 129 39.86 -10.83 18.31
N MET A 130 40.02 -12.12 18.00
CA MET A 130 39.03 -12.87 17.22
C MET A 130 38.33 -13.98 18.02
N SER A 131 37.01 -14.08 17.87
CA SER A 131 36.21 -15.22 18.34
C SER A 131 35.18 -15.64 17.28
N ILE A 132 34.67 -16.88 17.38
CA ILE A 132 33.75 -17.47 16.41
C ILE A 132 32.44 -17.80 17.09
N SER A 133 31.32 -17.35 16.51
CA SER A 133 29.98 -17.73 16.96
C SER A 133 29.28 -18.58 15.89
N HIS A 134 28.48 -19.52 16.38
CA HIS A 134 27.69 -20.46 15.58
C HIS A 134 26.18 -20.18 15.66
N SER A 135 25.78 -19.08 16.31
CA SER A 135 24.37 -18.74 16.52
C SER A 135 23.64 -18.47 15.20
N LYS A 136 22.72 -19.38 14.85
CA LYS A 136 21.86 -19.22 13.66
C LYS A 136 20.91 -18.02 13.78
N ASN A 137 20.51 -17.64 14.99
CA ASN A 137 19.66 -16.47 15.21
C ASN A 137 20.46 -15.19 14.93
N LEU A 138 21.66 -15.07 15.52
CA LEU A 138 22.52 -13.92 15.30
C LEU A 138 22.91 -13.74 13.82
N ILE A 139 23.15 -14.84 13.09
CA ILE A 139 23.39 -14.78 11.64
C ILE A 139 22.22 -14.10 10.93
N LYS A 140 20.98 -14.53 11.20
CA LYS A 140 19.78 -13.95 10.56
C LYS A 140 19.65 -12.47 10.89
N GLN A 141 19.88 -12.06 12.14
CA GLN A 141 19.82 -10.66 12.54
C GLN A 141 20.87 -9.82 11.82
N LEU A 142 22.13 -10.27 11.79
CA LEU A 142 23.23 -9.56 11.14
C LEU A 142 23.01 -9.47 9.63
N GLU A 143 22.58 -10.54 8.97
CA GLU A 143 22.19 -10.51 7.55
C GLU A 143 21.07 -9.50 7.31
N PHE A 144 20.07 -9.48 8.19
CA PHE A 144 18.93 -8.59 8.07
C PHE A 144 19.34 -7.12 8.25
N ILE A 145 20.27 -6.81 9.16
CA ILE A 145 20.87 -5.46 9.32
C ILE A 145 21.74 -5.09 8.12
N MET A 146 22.54 -6.03 7.59
CA MET A 146 23.47 -5.80 6.48
C MET A 146 22.81 -5.69 5.11
N LYS A 147 21.59 -6.24 4.92
CA LYS A 147 20.85 -6.10 3.66
C LYS A 147 20.66 -4.64 3.32
N GLU A 148 21.11 -4.23 2.14
CA GLU A 148 20.86 -2.89 1.62
C GLU A 148 19.35 -2.69 1.45
N SER A 149 18.88 -1.48 1.75
CA SER A 149 17.54 -1.02 1.36
C SER A 149 17.42 -1.22 -0.14
N CYS A 150 16.31 -1.80 -0.62
CA CYS A 150 16.15 -2.23 -2.02
C CYS A 150 16.72 -1.16 -2.96
N SER A 151 17.76 -1.52 -3.71
CA SER A 151 18.39 -0.62 -4.67
C SER A 151 17.30 -0.17 -5.63
N SER A 152 17.19 1.14 -5.85
CA SER A 152 16.39 1.73 -6.93
C SER A 152 16.61 0.88 -8.16
N ILE A 153 15.56 0.22 -8.64
CA ILE A 153 15.62 -0.47 -9.91
C ILE A 153 16.06 0.59 -10.90
N GLU A 154 17.26 0.42 -11.46
CA GLU A 154 17.72 1.32 -12.52
C GLU A 154 16.59 1.39 -13.53
N ASN A 155 16.09 2.60 -13.79
CA ASN A 155 15.10 2.85 -14.83
C ASN A 155 15.68 2.29 -16.13
N LYS A 156 15.37 1.03 -16.42
CA LYS A 156 15.66 0.45 -17.72
C LYS A 156 14.88 1.28 -18.73
N GLU A 157 15.51 1.48 -19.88
CA GLU A 157 15.07 2.35 -20.95
C GLU A 157 13.56 2.19 -21.22
N LYS A 158 12.94 3.29 -21.65
CA LYS A 158 11.52 3.33 -22.01
C LYS A 158 11.27 2.20 -23.02
N ASN A 159 10.60 1.13 -22.59
CA ASN A 159 10.30 0.02 -23.49
C ASN A 159 9.29 0.49 -24.52
N ASP A 160 9.60 0.25 -25.79
CA ASP A 160 8.65 0.46 -26.88
C ASP A 160 7.66 -0.70 -26.90
N TYR A 161 6.48 -0.48 -26.31
CA TYR A 161 5.38 -1.43 -26.37
C TYR A 161 4.79 -1.42 -27.79
N VAL A 162 4.53 -2.59 -28.33
CA VAL A 162 3.91 -2.73 -29.66
C VAL A 162 2.44 -3.06 -29.47
N ASP A 163 1.57 -2.52 -30.32
CA ASP A 163 0.17 -2.92 -30.46
C ASP A 163 0.02 -4.32 -31.08
N LYS A 164 0.82 -5.28 -30.64
CA LYS A 164 0.57 -6.70 -30.94
C LYS A 164 -0.67 -7.10 -30.14
N TYR A 165 -1.58 -7.81 -30.79
CA TYR A 165 -2.80 -8.36 -30.18
C TYR A 165 -3.88 -7.34 -29.77
N SER A 166 -3.83 -6.07 -30.23
CA SER A 166 -5.00 -5.20 -30.12
C SER A 166 -6.10 -5.73 -31.04
N SER A 167 -7.13 -6.34 -30.46
CA SER A 167 -8.18 -7.02 -31.22
C SER A 167 -9.23 -6.09 -31.83
N TYR A 168 -9.00 -4.76 -31.86
CA TYR A 168 -10.05 -3.79 -32.21
C TYR A 168 -9.51 -2.57 -32.98
N ASN A 169 -10.28 -2.08 -33.95
CA ASN A 169 -10.13 -0.74 -34.53
C ASN A 169 -10.47 0.28 -33.45
N LEU A 170 -9.48 0.67 -32.65
CA LEU A 170 -9.66 1.64 -31.56
C LEU A 170 -9.93 3.04 -32.10
N ASP A 171 -10.72 3.80 -31.36
CA ASP A 171 -10.93 5.22 -31.60
C ASP A 171 -9.61 6.00 -31.46
N SER A 172 -9.44 7.10 -32.21
CA SER A 172 -8.20 7.90 -32.15
C SER A 172 -7.91 8.53 -30.77
N LEU A 173 -8.91 8.63 -29.90
CA LEU A 173 -8.78 9.10 -28.52
C LEU A 173 -8.56 7.97 -27.49
N ALA A 174 -8.68 6.70 -27.89
CA ALA A 174 -8.48 5.56 -27.02
C ALA A 174 -6.99 5.36 -26.68
N GLN A 175 -6.72 4.68 -25.57
CA GLN A 175 -5.35 4.29 -25.22
C GLN A 175 -4.92 3.03 -25.96
N HIS A 176 -3.77 3.11 -26.62
CA HIS A 176 -3.17 1.95 -27.27
C HIS A 176 -2.27 1.18 -26.30
N ASN A 177 -2.00 -0.09 -26.58
CA ASN A 177 -1.06 -0.87 -25.78
C ASN A 177 0.35 -0.28 -25.89
N SER A 178 0.67 0.32 -27.04
CA SER A 178 1.91 1.09 -27.25
C SER A 178 2.07 2.30 -26.33
N ASP A 179 0.95 2.85 -25.82
CA ASP A 179 0.96 4.00 -24.92
C ASP A 179 1.23 3.59 -23.47
N CYS A 180 1.26 2.29 -23.16
CA CYS A 180 1.46 1.77 -21.79
C CYS A 180 2.71 2.35 -21.15
N ILE A 181 2.59 2.77 -19.88
CA ILE A 181 3.74 3.21 -19.08
C ILE A 181 3.76 2.42 -17.79
N ARG A 182 4.75 1.56 -17.61
CA ARG A 182 4.98 0.83 -16.35
C ARG A 182 5.89 1.60 -15.41
N LEU A 183 5.77 1.33 -14.11
CA LEU A 183 6.61 1.93 -13.07
C LEU A 183 8.03 1.34 -13.12
N TYR A 184 8.14 0.02 -13.26
CA TYR A 184 9.42 -0.69 -13.23
C TYR A 184 9.83 -1.26 -14.59
N GLY A 185 8.92 -1.31 -15.57
CA GLY A 185 9.25 -1.63 -16.96
C GLY A 185 9.70 -3.07 -17.18
N LYS A 186 9.26 -4.03 -16.36
CA LYS A 186 9.61 -5.44 -16.58
C LYS A 186 8.70 -6.04 -17.66
N LEU A 187 9.30 -6.39 -18.79
CA LEU A 187 8.63 -7.13 -19.87
C LEU A 187 8.57 -8.62 -19.55
N TYR A 188 7.50 -9.28 -20.01
CA TYR A 188 7.48 -10.73 -20.17
C TYR A 188 7.69 -11.05 -21.66
N ASP A 189 8.62 -11.95 -21.95
CA ASP A 189 8.85 -12.38 -23.34
C ASP A 189 7.57 -13.01 -23.92
N SER A 190 7.12 -12.40 -25.02
CA SER A 190 6.10 -12.82 -26.00
C SER A 190 5.24 -14.06 -25.67
N ASP A 191 4.33 -13.95 -24.72
CA ASP A 191 3.34 -14.99 -24.43
C ASP A 191 1.99 -14.80 -25.17
N GLY A 192 1.91 -13.81 -26.04
CA GLY A 192 0.72 -13.53 -26.85
C GLY A 192 -0.30 -12.58 -26.21
N ARG A 193 -0.01 -12.02 -25.02
CA ARG A 193 -0.90 -11.10 -24.30
C ARG A 193 -0.48 -9.65 -24.45
N SER A 194 -1.45 -8.75 -24.32
CA SER A 194 -1.22 -7.30 -24.27
C SER A 194 -0.79 -6.83 -22.88
N GLU A 195 -0.22 -5.62 -22.80
CA GLU A 195 0.22 -5.04 -21.53
C GLU A 195 -0.91 -4.86 -20.52
N PHE A 196 -2.08 -4.45 -20.99
CA PHE A 196 -3.25 -4.27 -20.13
C PHE A 196 -3.89 -5.62 -19.75
N GLN A 197 -3.75 -6.66 -20.57
CA GLN A 197 -4.09 -8.04 -20.15
C GLN A 197 -3.20 -8.52 -19.01
N HIS A 198 -1.89 -8.24 -19.07
CA HIS A 198 -1.01 -8.52 -17.93
C HIS A 198 -1.45 -7.76 -16.69
N ASP A 199 -1.80 -6.47 -16.79
CA ASP A 199 -2.30 -5.69 -15.64
C ASP A 199 -3.52 -6.36 -15.02
N ARG A 200 -4.53 -6.67 -15.83
CA ARG A 200 -5.76 -7.37 -15.42
C ARG A 200 -5.44 -8.66 -14.65
N GLU A 201 -4.57 -9.50 -15.20
CA GLU A 201 -4.23 -10.77 -14.58
C GLU A 201 -3.42 -10.63 -13.28
N ARG A 202 -2.52 -9.66 -13.21
CA ARG A 202 -1.77 -9.36 -11.98
C ARG A 202 -2.72 -8.98 -10.85
N ILE A 203 -3.75 -8.18 -11.17
CA ILE A 203 -4.83 -7.75 -10.27
C ILE A 203 -5.68 -8.96 -9.83
N VAL A 204 -6.24 -9.73 -10.76
CA VAL A 204 -7.13 -10.87 -10.45
C VAL A 204 -6.43 -11.90 -9.55
N ASN A 205 -5.15 -12.16 -9.81
CA ASN A 205 -4.39 -13.13 -9.01
C ASN A 205 -3.90 -12.57 -7.66
N SER A 206 -4.19 -11.31 -7.31
CA SER A 206 -3.68 -10.67 -6.08
C SER A 206 -4.38 -11.20 -4.82
N LYS A 207 -3.73 -11.07 -3.65
CA LYS A 207 -4.40 -11.38 -2.37
C LYS A 207 -5.52 -10.37 -2.10
N SER A 208 -5.29 -9.12 -2.46
CA SER A 208 -6.21 -8.02 -2.23
C SER A 208 -7.51 -8.17 -3.02
N PHE A 209 -7.45 -8.63 -4.28
CA PHE A 209 -8.64 -8.94 -5.08
C PHE A 209 -9.45 -10.09 -4.50
N ARG A 210 -8.78 -11.19 -4.09
CA ARG A 210 -9.46 -12.34 -3.44
C ARG A 210 -10.20 -11.95 -2.15
N ARG A 211 -9.70 -10.96 -1.42
CA ARG A 211 -10.32 -10.47 -0.18
C ARG A 211 -11.63 -9.72 -0.41
N LEU A 212 -11.93 -9.27 -1.63
CA LEU A 212 -13.20 -8.61 -1.97
C LEU A 212 -14.43 -9.53 -1.81
N VAL A 213 -14.22 -10.85 -1.81
CA VAL A 213 -15.27 -11.86 -1.60
C VAL A 213 -15.90 -11.75 -0.20
N ASP A 214 -15.13 -11.35 0.81
CA ASP A 214 -15.58 -11.28 2.21
C ASP A 214 -15.51 -9.82 2.72
N LYS A 215 -15.90 -8.87 1.85
CA LYS A 215 -16.07 -7.45 2.19
C LYS A 215 -17.46 -7.00 1.80
N ALA A 216 -18.19 -6.43 2.76
CA ALA A 216 -19.50 -5.85 2.55
C ALA A 216 -19.42 -4.59 1.68
N GLN A 217 -20.47 -4.40 0.89
CA GLN A 217 -20.72 -3.17 0.15
C GLN A 217 -21.57 -2.21 0.98
N ILE A 218 -22.79 -2.61 1.34
CA ILE A 218 -23.75 -1.84 2.17
C ILE A 218 -24.29 -2.70 3.31
N PHE A 219 -24.69 -3.96 3.03
CA PHE A 219 -25.19 -4.91 4.03
C PHE A 219 -24.18 -6.05 4.25
N THR A 220 -24.21 -6.66 5.44
CA THR A 220 -23.39 -7.86 5.72
C THR A 220 -24.07 -9.13 5.24
N SER A 221 -23.27 -10.14 4.91
CA SER A 221 -23.70 -11.50 4.58
C SER A 221 -24.51 -12.20 5.68
N SER A 222 -24.55 -11.65 6.90
CA SER A 222 -25.25 -12.23 8.07
C SER A 222 -26.78 -12.26 7.97
N LYS A 223 -27.38 -11.71 6.90
CA LYS A 223 -28.83 -11.63 6.72
C LYS A 223 -29.42 -12.55 5.64
N GLY A 224 -28.60 -13.15 4.78
CA GLY A 224 -29.08 -14.05 3.73
C GLY A 224 -28.02 -14.36 2.67
N ASP A 225 -28.16 -15.48 1.98
CA ASP A 225 -27.19 -16.00 1.01
C ASP A 225 -27.06 -15.16 -0.27
N HIS A 226 -27.94 -14.18 -0.46
CA HIS A 226 -28.06 -13.38 -1.69
C HIS A 226 -27.48 -11.96 -1.60
N TYR A 227 -26.95 -11.54 -0.44
CA TYR A 227 -26.41 -10.18 -0.32
C TYR A 227 -25.08 -10.02 -1.07
N ARG A 228 -25.00 -8.92 -1.84
CA ARG A 228 -23.85 -8.59 -2.69
C ARG A 228 -22.61 -8.28 -1.85
N THR A 229 -21.48 -8.72 -2.37
CA THR A 229 -20.14 -8.44 -1.82
C THR A 229 -19.43 -7.45 -2.73
N ARG A 230 -18.27 -6.92 -2.29
CA ARG A 230 -17.47 -6.07 -3.18
C ARG A 230 -17.03 -6.76 -4.46
N ILE A 231 -16.84 -8.09 -4.44
CA ILE A 231 -16.47 -8.80 -5.68
C ILE A 231 -17.62 -8.79 -6.70
N THR A 232 -18.88 -8.94 -6.26
CA THR A 232 -20.01 -8.92 -7.20
C THR A 232 -20.20 -7.53 -7.77
N HIS A 233 -20.03 -6.47 -6.96
CA HIS A 233 -20.01 -5.08 -7.43
C HIS A 233 -18.91 -4.86 -8.48
N THR A 234 -17.69 -5.28 -8.16
CA THR A 234 -16.53 -5.13 -9.05
C THR A 234 -16.74 -5.83 -10.39
N LEU A 235 -17.38 -7.00 -10.39
CA LEU A 235 -17.70 -7.74 -11.62
C LEU A 235 -18.80 -7.05 -12.44
N GLU A 236 -19.80 -6.45 -11.79
CA GLU A 236 -20.85 -5.67 -12.46
C GLU A 236 -20.27 -4.38 -13.08
N VAL A 237 -19.46 -3.64 -12.33
CA VAL A 237 -18.73 -2.46 -12.85
C VAL A 237 -17.89 -2.85 -14.07
N SER A 238 -17.17 -3.97 -14.00
CA SER A 238 -16.40 -4.50 -15.14
C SER A 238 -17.28 -4.82 -16.35
N GLN A 239 -18.47 -5.41 -16.13
CA GLN A 239 -19.39 -5.72 -17.23
C GLN A 239 -19.93 -4.44 -17.89
N ILE A 240 -20.41 -3.48 -17.08
CA ILE A 240 -20.94 -2.19 -17.56
C ILE A 240 -19.85 -1.40 -18.27
N SER A 241 -18.66 -1.31 -17.69
CA SER A 241 -17.53 -0.59 -18.27
C SER A 241 -17.11 -1.17 -19.62
N LYS A 242 -17.09 -2.49 -19.76
CA LYS A 242 -16.80 -3.16 -21.05
C LYS A 242 -17.89 -2.88 -22.09
N ALA A 243 -19.18 -2.91 -21.69
CA ALA A 243 -20.28 -2.61 -22.59
C ALA A 243 -20.19 -1.19 -23.17
N ILE A 244 -19.82 -0.21 -22.35
CA ILE A 244 -19.58 1.17 -22.78
C ILE A 244 -18.32 1.26 -23.65
N ALA A 245 -17.19 0.71 -23.19
CA ALA A 245 -15.91 0.78 -23.90
C ALA A 245 -15.97 0.17 -25.31
N ILE A 246 -16.66 -0.96 -25.48
CA ILE A 246 -16.84 -1.61 -26.80
C ILE A 246 -17.60 -0.68 -27.75
N LYS A 247 -18.70 -0.07 -27.30
CA LYS A 247 -19.52 0.84 -28.14
C LYS A 247 -18.78 2.14 -28.49
N LEU A 248 -17.86 2.58 -27.63
CA LEU A 248 -17.00 3.74 -27.85
C LEU A 248 -15.69 3.43 -28.59
N ASN A 249 -15.46 2.17 -28.98
CA ASN A 249 -14.20 1.68 -29.56
C ASN A 249 -12.96 2.01 -28.71
N LEU A 250 -13.06 1.87 -27.39
CA LEU A 250 -11.97 2.10 -26.44
C LEU A 250 -11.23 0.81 -26.08
N ASN A 251 -10.12 0.93 -25.35
CA ASN A 251 -9.33 -0.23 -24.94
C ASN A 251 -10.03 -1.02 -23.83
N VAL A 252 -10.61 -2.16 -24.20
CA VAL A 252 -11.39 -3.03 -23.32
C VAL A 252 -10.53 -3.63 -22.20
N ASP A 253 -9.30 -4.05 -22.51
CA ASP A 253 -8.39 -4.66 -21.52
C ASP A 253 -7.98 -3.65 -20.45
N LEU A 254 -7.66 -2.41 -20.85
CA LEU A 254 -7.36 -1.32 -19.90
C LEU A 254 -8.59 -0.99 -19.04
N THR A 255 -9.76 -0.86 -19.67
CA THR A 255 -11.02 -0.56 -18.97
C THR A 255 -11.32 -1.63 -17.93
N GLU A 256 -11.19 -2.90 -18.30
CA GLU A 256 -11.40 -4.03 -17.40
C GLU A 256 -10.36 -4.06 -16.27
N ALA A 257 -9.08 -3.82 -16.55
CA ALA A 257 -8.05 -3.76 -15.52
C ALA A 257 -8.34 -2.66 -14.48
N ILE A 258 -8.74 -1.46 -14.91
CA ILE A 258 -9.15 -0.37 -14.00
C ILE A 258 -10.37 -0.78 -13.18
N ALA A 259 -11.41 -1.32 -13.84
CA ALA A 259 -12.64 -1.75 -13.18
C ALA A 259 -12.39 -2.84 -12.13
N LEU A 260 -11.52 -3.81 -12.38
CA LEU A 260 -11.20 -4.85 -11.39
C LEU A 260 -10.36 -4.33 -10.22
N ALA A 261 -9.66 -3.21 -10.38
CA ALA A 261 -8.77 -2.65 -9.38
C ALA A 261 -9.35 -1.51 -8.53
N HIS A 262 -10.43 -0.84 -8.97
CA HIS A 262 -10.93 0.39 -8.36
C HIS A 262 -11.21 0.26 -6.85
N ASP A 263 -11.69 -0.91 -6.44
CA ASP A 263 -12.17 -1.20 -5.09
C ASP A 263 -11.17 -1.92 -4.17
N LEU A 264 -9.94 -2.20 -4.65
CA LEU A 264 -8.93 -2.96 -3.91
C LEU A 264 -8.54 -2.33 -2.56
N GLY A 265 -8.64 -1.01 -2.44
CA GLY A 265 -8.27 -0.25 -1.25
C GLY A 265 -9.34 -0.13 -0.18
N HIS A 266 -10.53 -0.71 -0.37
CA HIS A 266 -11.59 -0.60 0.62
C HIS A 266 -11.28 -1.34 1.92
N THR A 267 -11.67 -0.73 3.03
CA THR A 267 -11.63 -1.33 4.37
C THR A 267 -12.67 -2.43 4.56
N PRO A 268 -12.51 -3.30 5.57
CA PRO A 268 -13.64 -4.04 6.10
C PRO A 268 -14.76 -3.08 6.54
N PHE A 269 -16.00 -3.55 6.45
CA PHE A 269 -17.22 -2.77 6.72
C PHE A 269 -17.44 -1.55 5.82
N GLY A 270 -16.86 -1.58 4.61
CA GLY A 270 -17.09 -0.60 3.56
C GLY A 270 -16.79 0.85 3.98
N HIS A 271 -17.70 1.78 3.68
CA HIS A 271 -17.49 3.21 3.93
C HIS A 271 -17.36 3.57 5.42
N GLN A 272 -17.89 2.75 6.33
CA GLN A 272 -17.79 3.02 7.76
C GLN A 272 -16.38 2.78 8.27
N GLY A 273 -15.74 1.70 7.82
CA GLY A 273 -14.34 1.42 8.14
C GLY A 273 -13.43 2.54 7.65
N GLU A 274 -13.64 3.00 6.41
CA GLU A 274 -12.91 4.12 5.83
C GLU A 274 -13.04 5.39 6.67
N ARG A 275 -14.27 5.80 6.98
CA ARG A 275 -14.51 7.02 7.76
C ARG A 275 -13.92 6.91 9.16
N THR A 276 -13.95 5.73 9.76
CA THR A 276 -13.41 5.50 11.10
C THR A 276 -11.88 5.59 11.09
N LEU A 277 -11.20 4.91 10.16
CA LEU A 277 -9.74 5.03 10.02
C LEU A 277 -9.31 6.47 9.69
N ASP A 278 -10.01 7.14 8.79
CA ASP A 278 -9.72 8.54 8.46
C ASP A 278 -9.89 9.47 9.68
N ARG A 279 -10.93 9.26 10.50
CA ARG A 279 -11.12 9.99 11.77
C ARG A 279 -10.00 9.73 12.77
N ILE A 280 -9.49 8.50 12.85
CA ILE A 280 -8.33 8.16 13.70
C ILE A 280 -7.08 8.90 13.20
N LEU A 281 -6.77 8.80 11.89
CA LEU A 281 -5.59 9.43 11.29
C LEU A 281 -5.63 10.96 11.28
N LYS A 282 -6.84 11.56 11.27
CA LYS A 282 -7.03 13.01 11.45
C LYS A 282 -7.10 13.43 12.92
N ASN A 283 -6.82 12.53 13.85
CA ASN A 283 -6.89 12.77 15.30
C ASN A 283 -8.26 13.27 15.81
N LYS A 284 -9.35 12.94 15.10
CA LYS A 284 -10.73 13.17 15.58
C LYS A 284 -11.14 12.14 16.62
N ILE A 285 -10.50 10.97 16.61
CA ILE A 285 -10.57 9.94 17.66
C ILE A 285 -9.17 9.84 18.27
N LYS A 286 -9.05 10.25 19.54
CA LYS A 286 -7.76 10.37 20.25
C LYS A 286 -7.23 9.00 20.68
N ILE A 287 -6.57 8.31 19.76
CA ILE A 287 -5.87 7.03 20.04
C ILE A 287 -4.35 7.23 19.96
N ILE A 288 -3.89 7.98 18.97
CA ILE A 288 -2.47 8.16 18.67
C ILE A 288 -1.89 9.23 19.60
N ASN A 289 -0.70 8.99 20.14
CA ASN A 289 0.02 9.97 20.95
C ASN A 289 0.65 11.04 20.05
N ILE A 290 0.13 12.27 20.12
CA ILE A 290 0.55 13.44 19.34
C ILE A 290 0.95 14.54 20.32
N PRO A 291 2.05 15.31 20.05
CA PRO A 291 2.45 16.44 20.90
C PRO A 291 1.28 17.40 21.15
N THR A 292 1.10 17.83 22.41
CA THR A 292 -0.09 18.58 22.87
C THR A 292 -0.23 19.96 22.26
N ASP A 293 0.88 20.54 21.82
CA ASP A 293 1.00 21.85 21.18
C ASP A 293 0.94 21.79 19.64
N MET A 294 0.89 20.58 19.05
CA MET A 294 0.80 20.38 17.61
C MET A 294 -0.63 20.66 17.11
N LYS A 295 -0.76 21.69 16.27
CA LYS A 295 -2.07 22.14 15.71
C LYS A 295 -2.31 21.67 14.26
N PHE A 296 -1.49 20.79 13.71
CA PHE A 296 -1.61 20.39 12.32
C PHE A 296 -2.78 19.42 12.11
N HIS A 297 -3.52 19.64 11.02
CA HIS A 297 -4.54 18.73 10.54
C HIS A 297 -3.89 17.68 9.63
N ASN A 298 -4.14 16.39 9.91
CA ASN A 298 -3.79 15.26 9.04
C ASN A 298 -2.28 14.89 8.94
N GLU A 299 -1.57 14.84 10.06
CA GLU A 299 -0.14 14.44 10.14
C GLU A 299 0.15 13.02 9.63
N PHE A 300 -0.84 12.13 9.70
CA PHE A 300 -0.70 10.76 9.25
C PHE A 300 -1.20 10.55 7.81
N GLY A 301 -1.53 11.61 7.06
CA GLY A 301 -1.89 11.55 5.64
C GLY A 301 -3.34 11.15 5.32
N GLY A 302 -4.09 10.68 6.32
CA GLY A 302 -5.53 10.37 6.21
C GLY A 302 -5.80 9.04 5.54
N PHE A 303 -7.08 8.71 5.36
CA PHE A 303 -7.48 7.45 4.73
C PHE A 303 -8.62 7.62 3.73
N LYS A 304 -8.45 7.05 2.54
CA LYS A 304 -9.47 6.96 1.51
C LYS A 304 -9.17 5.77 0.59
N HIS A 305 -10.18 4.98 0.25
CA HIS A 305 -10.04 3.73 -0.49
C HIS A 305 -9.29 3.86 -1.83
N ASN A 306 -9.57 4.89 -2.66
CA ASN A 306 -8.89 5.07 -3.94
C ASN A 306 -7.38 5.36 -3.78
N PHE A 307 -6.99 6.12 -2.76
CA PHE A 307 -5.58 6.32 -2.40
C PHE A 307 -4.96 5.03 -1.85
N GLN A 308 -5.68 4.30 -1.00
CA GLN A 308 -5.25 3.00 -0.50
C GLN A 308 -5.12 1.97 -1.64
N GLY A 309 -5.91 2.08 -2.71
CA GLY A 309 -5.79 1.27 -3.92
C GLY A 309 -4.43 1.44 -4.59
N ILE A 310 -3.91 2.67 -4.67
CA ILE A 310 -2.55 2.93 -5.15
C ILE A 310 -1.52 2.24 -4.26
N ARG A 311 -1.70 2.31 -2.94
CA ARG A 311 -0.81 1.66 -1.98
C ARG A 311 -0.84 0.15 -2.11
N VAL A 312 -2.00 -0.45 -2.30
CA VAL A 312 -2.14 -1.90 -2.57
C VAL A 312 -1.38 -2.28 -3.84
N LEU A 313 -1.58 -1.54 -4.92
CA LEU A 313 -1.02 -1.85 -6.24
C LEU A 313 0.51 -1.62 -6.31
N THR A 314 1.06 -0.73 -5.48
CA THR A 314 2.49 -0.34 -5.54
C THR A 314 3.32 -0.82 -4.35
N CYS A 315 2.72 -1.13 -3.19
CA CYS A 315 3.44 -1.43 -1.95
C CYS A 315 3.27 -2.86 -1.42
N PHE A 316 2.05 -3.42 -1.36
CA PHE A 316 1.77 -4.58 -0.49
C PHE A 316 1.95 -5.96 -1.13
N GLU A 317 1.67 -6.09 -2.42
CA GLU A 317 1.75 -7.39 -3.05
C GLU A 317 3.23 -7.75 -3.30
N GLU A 318 3.77 -8.67 -2.50
CA GLU A 318 5.11 -9.24 -2.70
C GLU A 318 4.99 -10.52 -3.53
N LYS A 319 4.79 -10.37 -4.84
CA LYS A 319 4.80 -11.49 -5.81
C LYS A 319 6.10 -11.61 -6.58
N TYR A 320 6.86 -10.53 -6.67
CA TYR A 320 8.05 -10.42 -7.50
C TYR A 320 9.24 -10.11 -6.61
N ALA A 321 10.38 -10.73 -6.90
CA ALA A 321 11.60 -10.49 -6.14
C ALA A 321 12.27 -9.17 -6.53
N GLU A 322 11.96 -8.67 -7.72
CA GLU A 322 12.62 -7.52 -8.32
C GLU A 322 12.01 -6.18 -7.90
N TYR A 323 10.70 -6.13 -7.61
CA TYR A 323 9.98 -4.89 -7.28
C TYR A 323 8.83 -5.10 -6.29
N PHE A 324 8.37 -4.01 -5.69
CA PHE A 324 7.18 -4.00 -4.83
C PHE A 324 5.89 -3.86 -5.62
N GLY A 325 4.81 -4.42 -5.08
CA GLY A 325 3.49 -4.32 -5.67
C GLY A 325 3.35 -5.16 -6.94
N LEU A 326 2.43 -4.74 -7.81
CA LEU A 326 2.03 -5.48 -9.00
C LEU A 326 2.61 -4.90 -10.29
N ASP A 327 3.33 -3.77 -10.26
CA ASP A 327 3.87 -3.08 -11.44
C ASP A 327 2.80 -2.88 -12.55
N VAL A 328 1.58 -2.52 -12.15
CA VAL A 328 0.52 -2.15 -13.09
C VAL A 328 0.87 -0.85 -13.81
N SER A 329 0.29 -0.64 -14.99
CA SER A 329 0.51 0.60 -15.75
C SER A 329 0.06 1.86 -14.99
N LEU A 330 0.67 2.99 -15.33
CA LEU A 330 0.27 4.31 -14.84
C LEU A 330 -1.19 4.62 -15.21
N GLN A 331 -1.67 4.13 -16.36
CA GLN A 331 -3.05 4.27 -16.78
C GLN A 331 -4.02 3.59 -15.81
N VAL A 332 -3.68 2.37 -15.35
CA VAL A 332 -4.46 1.68 -14.33
C VAL A 332 -4.45 2.45 -13.01
N LEU A 333 -3.28 2.91 -12.56
CA LEU A 333 -3.15 3.70 -11.33
C LEU A 333 -3.95 5.01 -11.40
N ASP A 334 -3.93 5.69 -12.55
CA ASP A 334 -4.69 6.92 -12.79
C ASP A 334 -6.20 6.68 -12.68
N GLY A 335 -6.70 5.64 -13.36
CA GLY A 335 -8.11 5.24 -13.30
C GLY A 335 -8.55 4.87 -11.88
N VAL A 336 -7.74 4.06 -11.18
CA VAL A 336 -8.00 3.67 -9.78
C VAL A 336 -7.99 4.87 -8.86
N LEU A 337 -7.07 5.83 -9.01
CA LEU A 337 -7.07 7.02 -8.17
C LEU A 337 -8.30 7.89 -8.42
N LYS A 338 -8.76 8.01 -9.67
CA LYS A 338 -9.71 9.07 -10.08
C LYS A 338 -11.13 8.60 -10.37
N HIS A 339 -11.44 7.32 -10.13
CA HIS A 339 -12.82 6.82 -10.23
C HIS A 339 -13.77 7.53 -9.25
N THR A 340 -13.25 8.04 -8.13
CA THR A 340 -14.03 8.79 -7.13
C THR A 340 -13.45 10.18 -6.85
N LYS A 341 -14.01 10.92 -5.89
CA LYS A 341 -13.57 12.28 -5.50
C LYS A 341 -12.10 12.28 -5.07
N VAL A 342 -11.26 13.01 -5.80
CA VAL A 342 -9.83 13.21 -5.51
C VAL A 342 -9.59 14.57 -4.87
N ASN A 343 -9.15 14.53 -3.62
CA ASN A 343 -8.72 15.70 -2.86
C ASN A 343 -7.28 15.53 -2.43
N ILE A 344 -6.33 15.75 -3.34
CA ILE A 344 -4.90 15.74 -3.01
C ILE A 344 -4.57 17.01 -2.23
N LYS A 345 -3.78 16.88 -1.16
CA LYS A 345 -3.33 18.00 -0.33
C LYS A 345 -2.49 18.97 -1.17
N ASN A 346 -3.07 20.13 -1.50
CA ASN A 346 -2.45 21.24 -2.24
C ASN A 346 -2.76 22.60 -1.58
N CYS A 347 -3.02 22.62 -0.27
CA CYS A 347 -3.54 23.81 0.42
C CYS A 347 -2.51 24.95 0.45
N LYS A 348 -2.56 25.83 -0.57
CA LYS A 348 -1.97 27.17 -0.52
C LYS A 348 -2.59 28.05 0.58
N SER A 349 -3.80 27.70 1.02
CA SER A 349 -4.56 28.38 2.09
C SER A 349 -4.11 28.02 3.51
N CYS A 350 -3.03 27.26 3.66
CA CYS A 350 -2.34 27.04 4.94
C CYS A 350 -1.27 28.12 5.20
N ASP A 351 -1.39 29.29 4.56
CA ASP A 351 -0.65 30.49 4.92
C ASP A 351 -0.91 30.83 6.39
N GLU A 352 0.12 31.34 7.06
CA GLU A 352 0.30 31.39 8.52
C GLU A 352 -0.87 32.03 9.31
N GLN A 353 -1.77 32.75 8.65
CA GLN A 353 -2.85 33.52 9.26
C GLN A 353 -4.16 32.75 9.49
N ASN A 354 -4.41 31.59 8.85
CA ASN A 354 -5.68 30.85 8.96
C ASN A 354 -5.52 29.34 9.25
N LYS A 355 -4.67 29.00 10.24
CA LYS A 355 -4.50 27.61 10.74
C LYS A 355 -5.79 26.95 11.27
N MET A 356 -6.87 27.70 11.47
CA MET A 356 -8.14 27.20 12.02
C MET A 356 -9.20 26.77 10.98
N GLN A 357 -8.92 26.92 9.67
CA GLN A 357 -9.92 26.71 8.60
C GLN A 357 -9.54 25.66 7.55
N CYS A 358 -8.58 24.76 7.80
CA CYS A 358 -8.48 23.54 6.99
C CYS A 358 -9.50 22.50 7.49
N GLU A 359 -10.78 22.71 7.18
CA GLU A 359 -11.85 21.73 7.48
C GLU A 359 -11.90 20.57 6.47
N GLN A 360 -10.99 20.50 5.49
CA GLN A 360 -11.25 19.78 4.24
C GLN A 360 -10.57 18.42 4.12
N ASN A 361 -11.34 17.47 3.60
CA ASN A 361 -11.00 16.08 3.30
C ASN A 361 -9.87 15.94 2.26
N CYS A 362 -8.66 16.43 2.55
CA CYS A 362 -7.48 16.28 1.70
C CYS A 362 -6.58 15.13 2.17
N TYR A 363 -5.87 14.50 1.24
CA TYR A 363 -5.01 13.35 1.46
C TYR A 363 -3.62 13.59 0.87
N GLU A 364 -2.59 13.14 1.59
CA GLU A 364 -1.20 13.27 1.15
C GLU A 364 -0.85 12.08 0.24
N LEU A 365 -0.80 12.30 -1.08
CA LEU A 365 -0.61 11.22 -2.05
C LEU A 365 0.73 10.49 -1.83
N SER A 366 1.76 11.20 -1.38
CA SER A 366 3.10 10.64 -1.13
C SER A 366 3.14 9.58 -0.03
N GLU A 367 2.11 9.48 0.82
CA GLU A 367 1.97 8.42 1.83
C GLU A 367 1.45 7.09 1.24
N PHE A 368 0.96 7.09 0.00
CA PHE A 368 0.30 5.94 -0.62
C PHE A 368 1.14 5.23 -1.69
N TYR A 369 2.40 5.64 -1.92
CA TYR A 369 3.29 4.95 -2.86
C TYR A 369 4.75 5.01 -2.38
N PRO A 370 5.64 4.13 -2.88
CA PRO A 370 7.06 4.13 -2.53
C PRO A 370 7.79 5.42 -2.97
N LYS A 371 8.65 5.98 -2.12
CA LYS A 371 9.32 7.28 -2.37
C LYS A 371 10.15 7.33 -3.66
N ASP A 372 10.68 6.20 -4.12
CA ASP A 372 11.38 6.04 -5.40
C ASP A 372 10.50 6.34 -6.62
N LEU A 373 9.18 6.23 -6.48
CA LEU A 373 8.22 6.52 -7.56
C LEU A 373 7.76 7.99 -7.60
N ASN A 374 8.30 8.87 -6.76
CA ASN A 374 7.93 10.29 -6.70
C ASN A 374 7.98 10.97 -8.09
N THR A 375 8.94 10.61 -8.94
CA THR A 375 9.07 11.15 -10.31
C THR A 375 7.88 10.80 -11.20
N HIS A 376 7.25 9.64 -11.00
CA HIS A 376 6.06 9.21 -11.75
C HIS A 376 4.80 9.92 -11.25
N PHE A 377 4.66 10.07 -9.93
CA PHE A 377 3.48 10.68 -9.29
C PHE A 377 3.50 12.21 -9.24
N ASN A 378 4.67 12.86 -9.36
CA ASN A 378 4.78 14.32 -9.45
C ASN A 378 4.40 14.89 -10.83
N LYS A 379 4.11 14.03 -11.81
CA LYS A 379 3.66 14.43 -13.15
C LYS A 379 2.29 15.11 -13.09
N ASP A 380 2.04 16.03 -14.03
CA ASP A 380 0.75 16.75 -14.13
C ASP A 380 -0.46 15.83 -14.20
N ILE A 381 -0.29 14.60 -14.71
CA ILE A 381 -1.33 13.57 -14.80
C ILE A 381 -1.97 13.36 -13.43
N PHE A 382 -1.19 13.13 -12.37
CA PHE A 382 -1.71 12.86 -11.02
C PHE A 382 -2.12 14.13 -10.26
N LYS A 383 -1.85 15.33 -10.79
CA LYS A 383 -2.34 16.61 -10.24
C LYS A 383 -3.77 16.93 -10.70
N SER A 384 -4.17 16.40 -11.85
CA SER A 384 -5.53 16.58 -12.38
C SER A 384 -6.55 15.76 -11.57
N LYS A 385 -7.78 16.28 -11.44
CA LYS A 385 -8.92 15.54 -10.84
C LYS A 385 -9.64 14.64 -11.85
N ILE A 386 -9.32 14.77 -13.13
CA ILE A 386 -9.98 14.05 -14.22
C ILE A 386 -9.09 12.88 -14.65
N PRO A 387 -9.63 11.66 -14.84
CA PRO A 387 -8.90 10.56 -15.45
C PRO A 387 -8.30 11.00 -16.78
N PHE A 388 -7.01 10.70 -16.98
CA PHE A 388 -6.29 11.03 -18.20
C PHE A 388 -6.79 10.21 -19.39
N THR A 389 -7.28 8.98 -19.15
CA THR A 389 -7.78 8.06 -20.17
C THR A 389 -9.30 8.10 -20.27
N LEU A 390 -9.88 7.84 -21.45
CA LEU A 390 -11.33 7.69 -21.59
C LEU A 390 -11.81 6.43 -20.87
N GLU A 391 -11.00 5.38 -20.90
CA GLU A 391 -11.22 4.13 -20.18
C GLU A 391 -11.40 4.37 -18.66
N GLY A 392 -10.59 5.25 -18.06
CA GLY A 392 -10.74 5.66 -16.67
C GLY A 392 -12.02 6.46 -16.40
N GLN A 393 -12.47 7.29 -17.35
CA GLN A 393 -13.76 7.99 -17.26
C GLN A 393 -14.95 7.02 -17.40
N VAL A 394 -14.84 6.02 -18.26
CA VAL A 394 -15.83 4.95 -18.41
C VAL A 394 -15.99 4.19 -17.10
N VAL A 395 -14.90 3.78 -16.45
CA VAL A 395 -15.00 3.05 -15.17
C VAL A 395 -15.66 3.89 -14.08
N LYS A 396 -15.34 5.19 -14.02
CA LYS A 396 -16.01 6.10 -13.10
C LYS A 396 -17.53 6.11 -13.27
N LEU A 397 -18.01 6.27 -14.51
CA LEU A 397 -19.45 6.27 -14.81
C LEU A 397 -20.07 4.89 -14.60
N ALA A 398 -19.36 3.82 -14.95
CA ALA A 398 -19.81 2.45 -14.72
C ALA A 398 -19.99 2.11 -13.23
N ASP A 399 -19.10 2.62 -12.37
CA ASP A 399 -19.21 2.50 -10.91
C ASP A 399 -20.48 3.18 -10.39
N GLU A 400 -20.76 4.40 -10.86
CA GLU A 400 -21.98 5.13 -10.52
C GLU A 400 -23.25 4.40 -10.99
N ILE A 401 -23.27 3.88 -12.23
CA ILE A 401 -24.42 3.11 -12.77
C ILE A 401 -24.64 1.81 -11.98
N ALA A 402 -23.57 1.05 -11.71
CA ALA A 402 -23.65 -0.19 -10.93
C ALA A 402 -24.19 0.09 -9.52
N GLN A 403 -23.68 1.14 -8.87
CA GLN A 403 -24.16 1.55 -7.56
C GLN A 403 -25.66 1.90 -7.57
N ARG A 404 -26.15 2.60 -8.61
CA ARG A 404 -27.59 2.85 -8.75
C ARG A 404 -28.40 1.57 -8.91
N GLY A 405 -27.96 0.65 -9.75
CA GLY A 405 -28.63 -0.63 -9.95
C GLY A 405 -28.77 -1.42 -8.64
N HIS A 406 -27.69 -1.52 -7.87
CA HIS A 406 -27.66 -2.20 -6.57
C HIS A 406 -28.56 -1.55 -5.53
N ASP A 407 -28.47 -0.23 -5.39
CA ASP A 407 -29.25 0.49 -4.39
C ASP A 407 -30.77 0.31 -4.64
N ILE A 408 -31.18 0.21 -5.90
CA ILE A 408 -32.57 -0.07 -6.29
C ILE A 408 -32.95 -1.52 -5.99
N ASP A 409 -32.08 -2.47 -6.33
CA ASP A 409 -32.25 -3.90 -6.05
C ASP A 409 -32.43 -4.17 -4.54
N ASP A 410 -31.56 -3.58 -3.71
CA ASP A 410 -31.63 -3.67 -2.26
C ASP A 410 -32.91 -3.03 -1.71
N THR A 411 -33.36 -1.92 -2.31
CA THR A 411 -34.58 -1.23 -1.90
C THR A 411 -35.84 -2.04 -2.21
N PHE A 412 -35.90 -2.70 -3.37
CA PHE A 412 -37.00 -3.61 -3.71
C PHE A 412 -36.98 -4.88 -2.85
N THR A 413 -35.82 -5.50 -2.72
CA THR A 413 -35.65 -6.75 -1.95
C THR A 413 -35.98 -6.57 -0.46
N SER A 414 -35.68 -5.40 0.10
CA SER A 414 -36.04 -5.07 1.49
C SER A 414 -37.50 -4.66 1.67
N GLY A 415 -38.25 -4.48 0.58
CA GLY A 415 -39.65 -4.02 0.62
C GLY A 415 -39.80 -2.55 1.03
N LEU A 416 -38.73 -1.75 0.98
CA LEU A 416 -38.76 -0.33 1.35
C LEU A 416 -39.54 0.53 0.34
N ILE A 417 -39.59 0.11 -0.92
CA ILE A 417 -40.37 0.72 -2.00
C ILE A 417 -41.03 -0.41 -2.82
N GLY A 418 -42.33 -0.30 -3.06
CA GLY A 418 -43.05 -1.22 -3.96
C GLY A 418 -42.97 -0.79 -5.43
N ILE A 419 -43.25 -1.71 -6.36
CA ILE A 419 -43.21 -1.43 -7.81
C ILE A 419 -44.15 -0.27 -8.19
N ASP A 420 -45.37 -0.23 -7.63
CA ASP A 420 -46.33 0.84 -7.91
C ASP A 420 -45.84 2.19 -7.41
N GLU A 421 -45.33 2.25 -6.17
CA GLU A 421 -44.73 3.47 -5.60
C GLU A 421 -43.52 3.93 -6.45
N PHE A 422 -42.71 3.00 -6.93
CA PHE A 422 -41.58 3.30 -7.82
C PHE A 422 -42.05 3.85 -9.17
N SER A 423 -43.10 3.29 -9.76
CA SER A 423 -43.70 3.79 -11.00
C SER A 423 -44.23 5.22 -10.85
N ASP A 424 -44.76 5.56 -9.69
CA ASP A 424 -45.22 6.92 -9.37
C ASP A 424 -44.07 7.92 -9.33
N TYR A 425 -42.93 7.55 -8.73
CA TYR A 425 -41.73 8.39 -8.74
C TYR A 425 -41.22 8.68 -10.17
N MET A 426 -41.48 7.79 -11.12
CA MET A 426 -41.07 7.98 -12.52
C MET A 426 -42.00 8.90 -13.33
N ASN A 427 -43.08 9.43 -12.77
CA ASN A 427 -44.04 10.32 -13.46
C ASN A 427 -43.51 11.77 -13.68
N ILE A 428 -42.21 11.96 -13.83
CA ILE A 428 -41.57 13.26 -14.01
C ILE A 428 -41.03 13.41 -15.44
N SER A 429 -40.99 14.64 -15.94
CA SER A 429 -40.69 14.95 -17.35
C SER A 429 -39.39 14.36 -17.88
N PHE A 430 -38.31 14.37 -17.11
CA PHE A 430 -37.00 13.83 -17.52
C PHE A 430 -36.91 12.29 -17.39
N MET A 431 -37.87 11.64 -16.70
CA MET A 431 -37.94 10.18 -16.55
C MET A 431 -38.79 9.49 -17.63
N LYS A 432 -39.44 10.25 -18.52
CA LYS A 432 -40.42 9.72 -19.49
C LYS A 432 -39.87 8.59 -20.36
N GLU A 433 -38.63 8.71 -20.81
CA GLU A 433 -38.00 7.71 -21.67
C GLU A 433 -37.72 6.42 -20.91
N LEU A 434 -37.10 6.54 -19.73
CA LEU A 434 -36.85 5.40 -18.84
C LEU A 434 -38.16 4.70 -18.43
N LYS A 435 -39.19 5.48 -18.06
CA LYS A 435 -40.51 4.95 -17.72
C LYS A 435 -41.10 4.16 -18.88
N LYS A 436 -41.03 4.68 -20.11
CA LYS A 436 -41.52 3.99 -21.30
C LYS A 436 -40.84 2.63 -21.50
N ILE A 437 -39.53 2.54 -21.28
CA ILE A 437 -38.78 1.27 -21.39
C ILE A 437 -39.31 0.26 -20.36
N ILE A 438 -39.45 0.70 -19.11
CA ILE A 438 -39.94 -0.15 -18.02
C ILE A 438 -41.39 -0.60 -18.25
N ASP A 439 -42.27 0.30 -18.68
CA ASP A 439 -43.67 -0.01 -18.96
C ASP A 439 -43.77 -1.07 -20.08
N LEU A 440 -42.96 -0.96 -21.14
CA LEU A 440 -42.90 -1.96 -22.21
C LEU A 440 -42.41 -3.33 -21.71
N SER A 441 -41.39 -3.35 -20.86
CA SER A 441 -40.91 -4.60 -20.25
C SER A 441 -41.97 -5.25 -19.35
N ASN A 442 -42.74 -4.45 -18.62
CA ASN A 442 -43.86 -4.91 -17.80
C ASN A 442 -44.99 -5.48 -18.65
N GLU A 443 -45.38 -4.80 -19.74
CA GLU A 443 -46.38 -5.29 -20.68
C GLU A 443 -45.98 -6.64 -21.30
N GLN A 444 -44.69 -6.84 -21.60
CA GLN A 444 -44.19 -8.14 -22.10
C GLN A 444 -44.34 -9.27 -21.07
N ILE A 445 -44.21 -8.95 -19.78
CA ILE A 445 -44.45 -9.91 -18.69
C ILE A 445 -45.95 -10.22 -18.61
N ASP A 446 -46.82 -9.20 -18.69
CA ASP A 446 -48.28 -9.37 -18.65
C ASP A 446 -48.80 -10.24 -19.82
N GLN A 447 -48.18 -10.12 -20.99
CA GLN A 447 -48.60 -10.81 -22.21
C GLN A 447 -48.00 -12.21 -22.36
N THR A 448 -47.11 -12.64 -21.46
CA THR A 448 -46.43 -13.93 -21.61
C THR A 448 -47.32 -15.09 -21.19
N ASN A 449 -47.36 -16.15 -22.01
CA ASN A 449 -48.03 -17.42 -21.65
C ASN A 449 -47.11 -18.35 -20.84
N ARG A 450 -45.91 -17.90 -20.47
CA ARG A 450 -44.95 -18.68 -19.69
C ARG A 450 -45.40 -18.72 -18.22
N PHE A 451 -45.32 -19.90 -17.60
CA PHE A 451 -45.47 -20.02 -16.15
C PHE A 451 -44.31 -19.30 -15.43
N ILE A 452 -44.64 -18.26 -14.66
CA ILE A 452 -43.71 -17.47 -13.85
C ILE A 452 -43.87 -17.89 -12.39
N ILE A 453 -42.74 -18.17 -11.72
CA ILE A 453 -42.73 -18.63 -10.32
C ILE A 453 -43.01 -17.45 -9.37
N ASP A 454 -42.29 -16.34 -9.55
CA ASP A 454 -42.45 -15.11 -8.80
C ASP A 454 -42.44 -13.93 -9.78
N GLU A 455 -43.63 -13.35 -9.98
CA GLU A 455 -43.82 -12.26 -10.92
C GLU A 455 -43.24 -10.94 -10.42
N ASN A 456 -43.31 -10.69 -9.11
CA ASN A 456 -42.77 -9.48 -8.50
C ASN A 456 -41.24 -9.48 -8.58
N ASP A 457 -40.59 -10.59 -8.24
CA ASP A 457 -39.13 -10.73 -8.37
C ASP A 457 -38.67 -10.56 -9.82
N LEU A 458 -39.39 -11.14 -10.80
CA LEU A 458 -39.10 -10.96 -12.21
C LEU A 458 -39.21 -9.49 -12.64
N ARG A 459 -40.28 -8.79 -12.22
CA ARG A 459 -40.49 -7.37 -12.54
C ARG A 459 -39.39 -6.50 -11.95
N CYS A 460 -39.02 -6.71 -10.68
CA CYS A 460 -37.92 -6.00 -10.04
C CYS A 460 -36.61 -6.17 -10.83
N LYS A 461 -36.26 -7.41 -11.19
CA LYS A 461 -35.04 -7.71 -11.97
C LYS A 461 -35.06 -7.08 -13.36
N ARG A 462 -36.23 -7.02 -14.01
CA ARG A 462 -36.40 -6.37 -15.32
C ARG A 462 -36.26 -4.86 -15.22
N ILE A 463 -36.88 -4.23 -14.21
CA ILE A 463 -36.73 -2.79 -13.92
C ILE A 463 -35.24 -2.44 -13.74
N ILE A 464 -34.51 -3.19 -12.92
CA ILE A 464 -33.07 -2.94 -12.70
C ILE A 464 -32.29 -3.04 -14.02
N SER A 465 -32.55 -4.09 -14.81
CA SER A 465 -31.91 -4.29 -16.11
C SER A 465 -32.20 -3.15 -17.10
N ASP A 466 -33.45 -2.65 -17.11
CA ASP A 466 -33.88 -1.56 -17.97
C ASP A 466 -33.24 -0.22 -17.56
N ILE A 467 -33.10 0.04 -16.26
CA ILE A 467 -32.41 1.22 -15.72
C ILE A 467 -30.93 1.20 -16.11
N VAL A 468 -30.24 0.08 -15.87
CA VAL A 468 -28.83 -0.07 -16.25
C VAL A 468 -28.65 0.06 -17.76
N GLY A 469 -29.52 -0.58 -18.56
CA GLY A 469 -29.51 -0.48 -20.01
C GLY A 469 -29.74 0.95 -20.53
N PHE A 470 -30.68 1.68 -19.93
CA PHE A 470 -30.95 3.09 -20.24
C PHE A 470 -29.70 3.94 -19.99
N PHE A 471 -29.10 3.85 -18.81
CA PHE A 471 -27.91 4.66 -18.48
C PHE A 471 -26.70 4.31 -19.35
N ILE A 472 -26.49 3.03 -19.70
CA ILE A 472 -25.42 2.64 -20.63
C ILE A 472 -25.62 3.31 -21.99
N ASN A 473 -26.83 3.28 -22.54
CA ASN A 473 -27.12 3.88 -23.85
C ASN A 473 -27.00 5.41 -23.80
N ASP A 474 -27.55 6.05 -22.76
CA ASP A 474 -27.45 7.50 -22.54
C ASP A 474 -25.99 7.98 -22.49
N VAL A 475 -25.15 7.29 -21.72
CA VAL A 475 -23.72 7.60 -21.63
C VAL A 475 -23.05 7.40 -22.99
N VAL A 476 -23.32 6.30 -23.69
CA VAL A 476 -22.68 6.03 -25.00
C VAL A 476 -23.04 7.11 -26.02
N ASP A 477 -24.32 7.41 -26.19
CA ASP A 477 -24.80 8.35 -27.21
C ASP A 477 -24.26 9.76 -26.95
N THR A 478 -24.29 10.19 -25.68
CA THR A 478 -23.74 11.48 -25.25
C THR A 478 -22.22 11.53 -25.43
N SER A 479 -21.52 10.46 -25.06
CA SER A 479 -20.06 10.37 -25.18
C SER A 479 -19.60 10.40 -26.64
N LEU A 480 -20.31 9.71 -27.55
CA LEU A 480 -19.99 9.76 -28.98
C LEU A 480 -20.11 11.19 -29.54
N ALA A 481 -21.13 11.94 -29.13
CA ALA A 481 -21.30 13.33 -29.51
C ALA A 481 -20.15 14.20 -28.96
N ASN A 482 -19.84 14.06 -27.66
CA ASN A 482 -18.75 14.78 -26.98
C ASN A 482 -17.38 14.51 -27.62
N MET A 483 -17.10 13.24 -27.94
CA MET A 483 -15.85 12.82 -28.59
C MET A 483 -15.73 13.41 -29.99
N LYS A 484 -16.83 13.42 -30.77
CA LYS A 484 -16.85 14.05 -32.10
C LYS A 484 -16.61 15.55 -32.04
N GLU A 485 -17.27 16.25 -31.12
CA GLU A 485 -17.05 17.68 -30.90
C GLU A 485 -15.60 17.97 -30.48
N TYR A 486 -15.07 17.18 -29.55
CA TYR A 486 -13.70 17.33 -29.06
C TYR A 486 -12.66 17.20 -30.18
N LYS A 487 -12.83 16.21 -31.07
CA LYS A 487 -11.96 16.01 -32.24
C LYS A 487 -12.03 17.16 -33.24
N ASN A 488 -13.18 17.81 -33.37
CA ASN A 488 -13.35 18.94 -34.28
C ASN A 488 -12.77 20.25 -33.72
N GLY A 489 -12.62 20.37 -32.39
CA GLY A 489 -12.27 21.62 -31.71
C GLY A 489 -10.81 21.83 -31.31
N LEU A 490 -9.95 20.79 -31.25
CA LEU A 490 -8.56 20.92 -30.76
C LEU A 490 -7.56 19.90 -31.36
N CYS A 491 -6.34 20.41 -31.61
CA CYS A 491 -5.15 19.73 -32.16
C CYS A 491 -4.52 18.63 -31.25
N GLU A 492 -4.22 17.50 -31.90
CA GLU A 492 -3.01 16.65 -31.86
C GLU A 492 -2.45 16.06 -30.56
N ASN A 493 -2.76 16.56 -29.35
CA ASN A 493 -2.08 16.05 -28.15
C ASN A 493 -2.91 15.01 -27.37
N LYS A 494 -2.78 13.73 -27.77
CA LYS A 494 -3.34 12.54 -27.09
C LYS A 494 -3.02 12.47 -25.58
N SER A 495 -1.99 13.18 -25.13
CA SER A 495 -1.38 12.99 -23.81
C SER A 495 -2.10 13.64 -22.62
N LYS A 496 -3.17 14.44 -22.82
CA LYS A 496 -3.92 15.06 -21.69
C LYS A 496 -5.40 15.30 -22.00
N MET A 497 -6.30 14.47 -21.47
CA MET A 497 -7.73 14.81 -21.39
C MET A 497 -7.95 15.98 -20.42
N LYS A 498 -8.56 17.06 -20.91
CA LYS A 498 -8.77 18.31 -20.15
C LYS A 498 -10.19 18.46 -19.60
N LYS A 499 -11.14 17.68 -20.10
CA LYS A 499 -12.54 17.65 -19.67
C LYS A 499 -13.05 16.22 -19.65
N PHE A 500 -14.15 15.99 -18.94
CA PHE A 500 -14.91 14.75 -19.08
C PHE A 500 -15.55 14.73 -20.47
N LEU A 501 -15.32 13.65 -21.21
CA LEU A 501 -15.99 13.35 -22.48
C LEU A 501 -17.00 12.22 -22.31
N VAL A 502 -16.74 11.31 -21.36
CA VAL A 502 -17.69 10.28 -20.96
C VAL A 502 -18.56 10.82 -19.85
N THR A 503 -19.81 11.15 -20.17
CA THR A 503 -20.78 11.76 -19.26
C THR A 503 -22.19 11.25 -19.56
N PHE A 504 -23.10 11.40 -18.59
CA PHE A 504 -24.53 11.32 -18.85
C PHE A 504 -25.00 12.49 -19.73
N SER A 505 -26.16 12.36 -20.35
CA SER A 505 -26.91 13.51 -20.85
C SER A 505 -27.46 14.36 -19.70
N ASP A 506 -27.91 15.58 -19.98
CA ASP A 506 -28.57 16.42 -18.97
C ASP A 506 -29.78 15.72 -18.32
N ASN A 507 -30.53 14.92 -19.08
CA ASN A 507 -31.66 14.15 -18.54
C ASN A 507 -31.19 12.91 -17.78
N GLY A 508 -30.15 12.23 -18.28
CA GLY A 508 -29.54 11.08 -17.62
C GLY A 508 -28.97 11.44 -16.25
N GLU A 509 -28.23 12.55 -16.15
CA GLU A 509 -27.68 13.05 -14.88
C GLU A 509 -28.81 13.38 -13.89
N ARG A 510 -29.84 14.09 -14.35
CA ARG A 510 -31.01 14.40 -13.51
C ARG A 510 -31.76 13.15 -13.06
N ALA A 511 -31.86 12.13 -13.92
CA ALA A 511 -32.45 10.85 -13.57
C ALA A 511 -31.62 10.12 -12.50
N ASN A 512 -30.31 10.06 -12.68
CA ASN A 512 -29.35 9.47 -11.75
C ASN A 512 -29.44 10.12 -10.36
N GLU A 513 -29.31 11.44 -10.28
CA GLU A 513 -29.41 12.21 -9.03
C GLU A 513 -30.77 12.04 -8.35
N TYR A 514 -31.86 11.98 -9.14
CA TYR A 514 -33.20 11.81 -8.61
C TYR A 514 -33.41 10.42 -8.00
N LEU A 515 -32.93 9.35 -8.65
CA LEU A 515 -32.98 7.99 -8.11
C LEU A 515 -32.18 7.89 -6.81
N GLU A 516 -30.95 8.42 -6.78
CA GLU A 516 -30.13 8.46 -5.56
C GLU A 516 -30.88 9.18 -4.42
N LYS A 517 -31.54 10.30 -4.71
CA LYS A 517 -32.30 11.06 -3.71
C LYS A 517 -33.50 10.29 -3.15
N ILE A 518 -34.20 9.50 -3.96
CA ILE A 518 -35.32 8.68 -3.49
C ILE A 518 -34.80 7.58 -2.58
N ILE A 519 -33.76 6.87 -3.02
CA ILE A 519 -33.24 5.70 -2.31
C ILE A 519 -32.58 6.11 -0.99
N SER A 520 -31.75 7.16 -1.01
CA SER A 520 -31.06 7.67 0.18
C SER A 520 -32.03 8.06 1.31
N ARG A 521 -33.19 8.65 0.99
CA ARG A 521 -34.21 9.02 1.97
C ARG A 521 -34.82 7.81 2.69
N LYS A 522 -34.96 6.68 2.00
CA LYS A 522 -35.62 5.47 2.50
C LYS A 522 -34.62 4.48 3.12
N GLY A 523 -33.42 4.32 2.55
CA GLY A 523 -32.42 3.32 2.95
C GLY A 523 -31.51 3.74 4.12
N ILE A 524 -31.01 4.98 4.14
CA ILE A 524 -29.98 5.42 5.10
C ILE A 524 -30.51 5.46 6.55
N ASN A 525 -31.80 5.76 6.73
CA ASN A 525 -32.42 5.92 8.05
C ASN A 525 -32.91 4.60 8.67
N SER A 526 -32.57 3.45 8.08
CA SER A 526 -32.96 2.17 8.66
C SER A 526 -32.19 1.92 9.97
N LEU A 527 -32.88 1.34 10.96
CA LEU A 527 -32.28 0.92 12.23
C LEU A 527 -31.09 -0.03 12.01
N GLU A 528 -31.14 -0.80 10.93
CA GLU A 528 -30.20 -1.86 10.63
C GLU A 528 -28.87 -1.32 10.12
N VAL A 529 -28.91 -0.41 9.14
CA VAL A 529 -27.72 0.31 8.66
C VAL A 529 -27.09 1.06 9.83
N SER A 530 -27.89 1.73 10.66
CA SER A 530 -27.38 2.45 11.84
C SER A 530 -26.68 1.53 12.85
N LYS A 531 -27.22 0.34 13.12
CA LYS A 531 -26.59 -0.66 14.00
C LYS A 531 -25.29 -1.21 13.41
N PHE A 532 -25.31 -1.52 12.11
CA PHE A 532 -24.12 -2.00 11.41
C PHE A 532 -23.00 -0.96 11.46
N ASP A 533 -23.32 0.28 11.13
CA ASP A 533 -22.39 1.41 11.15
C ASP A 533 -21.74 1.60 12.52
N TYR A 534 -22.57 1.59 13.58
CA TYR A 534 -22.09 1.71 14.95
C TYR A 534 -21.14 0.56 15.33
N ASN A 535 -21.52 -0.68 15.02
CA ASN A 535 -20.71 -1.86 15.33
C ASN A 535 -19.39 -1.85 14.56
N ALA A 536 -19.42 -1.50 13.27
CA ALA A 536 -18.24 -1.36 12.43
C ALA A 536 -17.25 -0.33 13.01
N GLU A 537 -17.74 0.86 13.40
CA GLU A 537 -16.90 1.88 14.05
C GLU A 537 -16.24 1.33 15.33
N LYS A 538 -16.99 0.62 16.18
CA LYS A 538 -16.46 0.04 17.41
C LYS A 538 -15.37 -1.00 17.17
N VAL A 539 -15.57 -1.90 16.20
CA VAL A 539 -14.59 -2.93 15.85
C VAL A 539 -13.29 -2.28 15.36
N ILE A 540 -13.37 -1.31 14.44
CA ILE A 540 -12.18 -0.65 13.88
C ILE A 540 -11.42 0.14 14.94
N ILE A 541 -12.12 0.90 15.79
CA ILE A 541 -11.49 1.65 16.90
C ILE A 541 -10.77 0.69 17.84
N ALA A 542 -11.40 -0.41 18.23
CA ALA A 542 -10.83 -1.36 19.17
C ALA A 542 -9.60 -2.07 18.59
N LEU A 543 -9.67 -2.53 17.34
CA LEU A 543 -8.52 -3.14 16.65
C LEU A 543 -7.36 -2.15 16.54
N PHE A 544 -7.62 -0.93 16.06
CA PHE A 544 -6.58 0.08 15.92
C PHE A 544 -5.93 0.38 17.28
N LYS A 545 -6.75 0.60 18.31
CA LYS A 545 -6.28 0.85 19.67
C LYS A 545 -5.41 -0.28 20.19
N ALA A 546 -5.87 -1.54 20.07
CA ALA A 546 -5.12 -2.69 20.56
C ALA A 546 -3.76 -2.84 19.86
N TYR A 547 -3.70 -2.69 18.53
CA TYR A 547 -2.44 -2.74 17.80
C TYR A 547 -1.52 -1.55 18.06
N TYR A 548 -2.09 -0.38 18.39
CA TYR A 548 -1.30 0.79 18.74
C TYR A 548 -0.72 0.67 20.16
N GLU A 549 -1.52 0.23 21.14
CA GLU A 549 -1.10 0.04 22.54
C GLU A 549 -0.15 -1.15 22.70
N ASN A 550 -0.27 -2.17 21.86
CA ASN A 550 0.64 -3.31 21.86
C ASN A 550 0.96 -3.75 20.42
N PRO A 551 1.94 -3.09 19.76
CA PRO A 551 2.33 -3.44 18.40
C PRO A 551 2.75 -4.89 18.19
N LYS A 552 3.16 -5.62 19.25
CA LYS A 552 3.49 -7.07 19.16
C LYS A 552 2.28 -7.94 18.79
N LEU A 553 1.05 -7.44 18.93
CA LEU A 553 -0.16 -8.14 18.48
C LEU A 553 -0.27 -8.21 16.95
N LEU A 554 0.45 -7.35 16.23
CA LEU A 554 0.45 -7.36 14.76
C LEU A 554 1.05 -8.66 14.22
N HIS A 555 0.53 -9.10 13.06
CA HIS A 555 1.08 -10.27 12.39
C HIS A 555 2.58 -10.09 12.05
N LYS A 556 3.33 -11.20 12.07
CA LYS A 556 4.79 -11.20 11.84
C LYS A 556 5.21 -10.51 10.53
N SER A 557 4.41 -10.63 9.47
CA SER A 557 4.68 -9.95 8.21
C SER A 557 4.55 -8.43 8.33
N THR A 558 3.59 -7.94 9.10
CA THR A 558 3.38 -6.51 9.34
C THR A 558 4.52 -5.93 10.19
N LEU A 559 4.97 -6.64 11.22
CA LEU A 559 6.14 -6.25 12.00
C LEU A 559 7.41 -6.16 11.14
N LYS A 560 7.62 -7.15 10.25
CA LYS A 560 8.72 -7.09 9.26
C LYS A 560 8.58 -5.90 8.31
N ARG A 561 7.35 -5.57 7.92
CA ARG A 561 7.09 -4.41 7.05
C ARG A 561 7.40 -3.10 7.75
N ILE A 562 6.98 -2.93 9.00
CA ILE A 562 7.30 -1.74 9.81
C ILE A 562 8.83 -1.59 9.93
N TYR A 563 9.54 -2.66 10.25
CA TYR A 563 11.00 -2.66 10.25
C TYR A 563 11.57 -2.20 8.91
N TYR A 564 11.07 -2.77 7.80
CA TYR A 564 11.55 -2.45 6.46
C TYR A 564 11.31 -0.99 6.10
N ASP A 565 10.10 -0.48 6.35
CA ASP A 565 9.73 0.91 6.07
C ASP A 565 10.59 1.89 6.89
N ILE A 566 10.91 1.57 8.16
CA ILE A 566 11.85 2.36 8.99
C ILE A 566 13.26 2.30 8.40
N LYS A 567 13.73 1.12 7.98
CA LYS A 567 15.06 0.93 7.40
C LYS A 567 15.22 1.65 6.05
N CYS A 568 14.15 1.75 5.27
CA CYS A 568 14.12 2.47 4.01
C CYS A 568 13.92 3.98 4.18
N HIS A 569 13.84 4.48 5.42
CA HIS A 569 13.68 5.90 5.67
C HIS A 569 14.90 6.70 5.18
N SER A 570 14.65 7.83 4.52
CA SER A 570 15.68 8.68 3.91
C SER A 570 16.61 9.35 4.92
N ASN A 571 16.14 9.54 6.15
CA ASN A 571 16.95 10.06 7.25
C ASN A 571 17.67 8.91 7.98
N ILE A 572 19.00 8.96 8.01
CA ILE A 572 19.87 7.96 8.63
C ILE A 572 19.64 7.80 10.15
N PHE A 573 19.24 8.87 10.86
CA PHE A 573 18.91 8.80 12.29
C PHE A 573 17.66 7.96 12.56
N VAL A 574 16.79 7.80 11.56
CA VAL A 574 15.63 6.91 11.61
C VAL A 574 16.03 5.49 11.20
N SER A 575 16.67 5.36 10.03
CA SER A 575 16.94 4.05 9.42
C SER A 575 18.08 3.26 10.06
N ASP A 576 19.01 3.91 10.77
CA ASP A 576 20.05 3.23 11.55
C ASP A 576 19.59 2.86 12.97
N ASN A 577 18.54 3.51 13.47
CA ASN A 577 18.05 3.32 14.83
C ASN A 577 16.91 2.29 14.88
N ILE A 578 17.14 1.04 14.48
CA ILE A 578 16.08 0.04 14.41
C ILE A 578 16.61 -1.39 14.58
N ILE A 579 15.83 -2.26 15.22
CA ILE A 579 16.14 -3.68 15.44
C ILE A 579 15.05 -4.57 14.85
N ASP A 580 15.40 -5.82 14.53
CA ASP A 580 14.45 -6.80 14.00
C ASP A 580 13.40 -7.18 15.07
N PHE A 581 12.15 -6.79 14.86
CA PHE A 581 11.05 -7.06 15.79
C PHE A 581 10.66 -8.54 15.90
N ILE A 582 11.16 -9.41 15.02
CA ILE A 582 10.86 -10.85 15.04
C ILE A 582 11.96 -11.64 15.75
N ASN A 583 13.22 -11.35 15.41
CA ASN A 583 14.36 -12.16 15.85
C ASN A 583 15.22 -11.47 16.92
N GLY A 584 15.06 -10.16 17.13
CA GLY A 584 15.82 -9.39 18.11
C GLY A 584 15.51 -9.78 19.56
N ASP A 585 16.27 -9.20 20.49
CA ASP A 585 16.09 -9.46 21.92
C ASP A 585 14.67 -9.07 22.37
N HIS A 586 14.02 -9.96 23.12
CA HIS A 586 12.60 -9.81 23.43
C HIS A 586 12.30 -8.55 24.27
N LEU A 587 13.21 -8.20 25.20
CA LEU A 587 13.06 -7.04 26.07
C LEU A 587 13.30 -5.76 25.29
N LEU A 588 14.39 -5.69 24.51
CA LEU A 588 14.69 -4.54 23.66
C LEU A 588 13.60 -4.30 22.62
N VAL A 589 13.08 -5.35 21.97
CA VAL A 589 11.96 -5.23 21.02
C VAL A 589 10.71 -4.70 21.72
N LYS A 590 10.43 -5.13 22.97
CA LYS A 590 9.31 -4.60 23.73
C LYS A 590 9.48 -3.10 23.98
N THR A 591 10.62 -2.72 24.56
CA THR A 591 10.94 -1.32 24.89
C THR A 591 10.93 -0.43 23.66
N GLU A 592 11.45 -0.90 22.54
CA GLU A 592 11.48 -0.16 21.28
C GLU A 592 10.07 0.07 20.72
N LEU A 593 9.23 -0.97 20.66
CA LEU A 593 7.84 -0.82 20.18
C LEU A 593 7.02 0.09 21.10
N ASP A 594 7.19 -0.04 22.41
CA ASP A 594 6.55 0.83 23.41
C ASP A 594 7.01 2.28 23.23
N ALA A 595 8.31 2.52 22.99
CA ALA A 595 8.84 3.86 22.74
C ALA A 595 8.32 4.46 21.41
N ILE A 596 8.23 3.66 20.33
CA ILE A 596 7.64 4.11 19.06
C ILE A 596 6.19 4.58 19.28
N ALA A 597 5.37 3.81 19.99
CA ALA A 597 3.97 4.14 20.21
C ALA A 597 3.76 5.27 21.24
N HIS A 598 4.53 5.28 22.34
CA HIS A 598 4.13 6.03 23.54
C HIS A 598 5.14 7.08 24.02
N LYS A 599 6.36 7.14 23.48
CA LYS A 599 7.33 8.16 23.90
C LYS A 599 6.74 9.56 23.77
N GLU A 600 6.78 10.34 24.85
CA GLU A 600 6.38 11.74 24.83
C GLU A 600 7.36 12.53 23.96
N ILE A 601 6.81 13.39 23.11
CA ILE A 601 7.57 14.19 22.15
C ILE A 601 6.98 15.59 22.19
N GLU A 602 7.82 16.61 22.30
CA GLU A 602 7.40 18.01 22.21
C GLU A 602 7.52 18.51 20.75
N SER A 603 6.64 19.43 20.32
CA SER A 603 6.65 19.87 18.91
C SER A 603 7.90 20.65 18.51
N ASN A 604 8.55 21.34 19.46
CA ASN A 604 9.80 22.07 19.28
C ASN A 604 10.95 21.13 18.84
N GLU A 605 10.98 19.88 19.31
CA GLU A 605 12.03 18.89 19.02
C GLU A 605 11.95 18.33 17.60
N LEU A 606 10.77 18.41 16.97
CA LEU A 606 10.51 17.91 15.62
C LEU A 606 11.13 18.80 14.51
N ASN A 607 11.53 20.02 14.85
CA ASN A 607 12.18 20.93 13.89
C ASN A 607 13.62 20.50 13.55
N VAL A 608 14.24 19.67 14.39
CA VAL A 608 15.62 19.22 14.21
C VAL A 608 15.61 17.75 13.80
N THR A 609 15.96 17.47 12.55
CA THR A 609 15.86 16.14 11.95
C THR A 609 16.85 15.11 12.49
N ASN A 610 17.86 15.54 13.24
CA ASN A 610 18.91 14.68 13.80
C ASN A 610 18.72 14.42 15.30
N THR A 611 17.48 14.52 15.81
CA THR A 611 17.14 14.24 17.21
C THR A 611 16.48 12.89 17.37
N GLU A 612 16.56 12.36 18.59
CA GLU A 612 15.85 11.13 18.95
C GLU A 612 14.34 11.32 18.86
N ALA A 613 13.81 12.47 19.30
CA ALA A 613 12.41 12.83 19.20
C ALA A 613 11.88 12.79 17.75
N TYR A 614 12.60 13.43 16.82
CA TYR A 614 12.26 13.34 15.39
C TYR A 614 12.28 11.89 14.90
N ALA A 615 13.28 11.11 15.29
CA ALA A 615 13.38 9.72 14.86
C ALA A 615 12.19 8.87 15.31
N TYR A 616 11.77 8.98 16.57
CA TYR A 616 10.60 8.25 17.08
C TYR A 616 9.28 8.76 16.52
N TRP A 617 9.17 10.05 16.18
CA TRP A 617 8.00 10.58 15.49
C TRP A 617 7.83 9.97 14.09
N GLU A 618 8.90 9.91 13.29
CA GLU A 618 8.86 9.26 11.98
C GLU A 618 8.54 7.76 12.10
N LYS A 619 9.15 7.04 13.05
CA LYS A 619 8.80 5.65 13.34
C LYS A 619 7.33 5.49 13.72
N ARG A 620 6.78 6.41 14.51
CA ARG A 620 5.35 6.40 14.91
C ARG A 620 4.44 6.58 13.71
N LYS A 621 4.76 7.50 12.79
CA LYS A 621 4.00 7.64 11.53
C LYS A 621 4.01 6.35 10.71
N ILE A 622 5.17 5.69 10.61
CA ILE A 622 5.30 4.39 9.93
C ILE A 622 4.46 3.31 10.62
N LEU A 623 4.50 3.23 11.95
CA LEU A 623 3.68 2.30 12.74
C LEU A 623 2.18 2.53 12.49
N VAL A 624 1.72 3.77 12.62
CA VAL A 624 0.31 4.17 12.43
C VAL A 624 -0.17 3.82 11.02
N ARG A 625 0.64 4.12 9.99
CA ARG A 625 0.30 3.77 8.61
C ARG A 625 0.22 2.26 8.42
N ASN A 626 1.17 1.49 8.95
CA ASN A 626 1.17 0.03 8.85
C ASN A 626 0.02 -0.65 9.62
N ILE A 627 -0.41 -0.10 10.77
CA ILE A 627 -1.63 -0.55 11.48
C ILE A 627 -2.85 -0.32 10.59
N THR A 628 -2.96 0.88 10.02
CA THR A 628 -4.05 1.24 9.10
C THR A 628 -4.09 0.30 7.90
N ASP A 629 -2.93 0.03 7.31
CA ASP A 629 -2.76 -0.87 6.17
C ASP A 629 -3.22 -2.29 6.52
N TYR A 630 -2.80 -2.80 7.68
CA TYR A 630 -3.17 -4.12 8.15
C TYR A 630 -4.68 -4.25 8.31
N ILE A 631 -5.31 -3.31 9.04
CA ILE A 631 -6.75 -3.28 9.27
C ILE A 631 -7.54 -3.13 7.96
N SER A 632 -7.16 -2.17 7.11
CA SER A 632 -7.86 -1.93 5.84
C SER A 632 -7.84 -3.15 4.91
N SER A 633 -6.80 -3.98 5.04
CA SER A 633 -6.62 -5.17 4.23
C SER A 633 -7.40 -6.39 4.72
N MET A 634 -7.97 -6.35 5.94
CA MET A 634 -8.76 -7.46 6.50
C MET A 634 -10.07 -7.66 5.74
N THR A 635 -10.60 -8.88 5.79
CA THR A 635 -11.99 -9.15 5.43
C THR A 635 -12.90 -8.85 6.62
N ASP A 636 -14.20 -8.73 6.40
CA ASP A 636 -15.16 -8.39 7.47
C ASP A 636 -15.19 -9.47 8.55
N SER A 637 -15.26 -10.74 8.13
CA SER A 637 -15.27 -11.88 9.05
C SER A 637 -13.96 -12.00 9.82
N TYR A 638 -12.82 -11.77 9.17
CA TYR A 638 -11.52 -11.79 9.83
C TYR A 638 -11.38 -10.66 10.85
N ALA A 639 -11.77 -9.42 10.50
CA ALA A 639 -11.73 -8.29 11.42
C ALA A 639 -12.61 -8.54 12.67
N LEU A 640 -13.79 -9.13 12.49
CA LEU A 640 -14.68 -9.46 13.61
C LEU A 640 -14.09 -10.57 14.50
N ASN A 641 -13.48 -11.59 13.90
CA ASN A 641 -12.81 -12.66 14.64
C ASN A 641 -11.60 -12.15 15.42
N GLU A 642 -10.75 -11.34 14.80
CA GLU A 642 -9.61 -10.69 15.45
C GLU A 642 -10.08 -9.83 16.62
N TYR A 643 -11.11 -9.01 16.43
CA TYR A 643 -11.71 -8.19 17.48
C TYR A 643 -12.21 -9.03 18.66
N ASN A 644 -12.86 -10.17 18.39
CA ASN A 644 -13.31 -11.07 19.43
C ASN A 644 -12.15 -11.78 20.17
N SER A 645 -11.05 -12.07 19.47
CA SER A 645 -9.88 -12.74 20.05
C SER A 645 -9.00 -11.82 20.90
N ILE A 646 -8.94 -10.53 20.55
CA ILE A 646 -8.08 -9.53 21.20
C ILE A 646 -8.76 -8.93 22.45
N LYS A 647 -10.00 -9.32 22.79
CA LYS A 647 -10.73 -8.80 23.95
C LYS A 647 -9.89 -8.89 25.24
N ALA A 648 -9.42 -7.71 25.66
CA ALA A 648 -8.98 -7.38 27.01
C ALA A 648 -10.13 -6.68 27.75
#